data_AF-A0A918ZMA2-F1
#
_entry.id   AF-A0A918ZMA2-F1
#
_cell.length_a   1.000
_cell.length_b   1.000
_cell.length_c   1.000
_cell.angle_alpha   90.00
_cell.angle_beta   90.00
_cell.angle_gamma   90.00
#
_symmetry.space_group_name_H-M   'P 1'
#
loop_
_entity.id
_entity.type
_entity.pdbx_description
1 polymer ?
#
loop_
_entity_poly.entity_id
_entity_poly.type
_entity_poly.pdbx_seq_one_letter_code
_entity_poly.pdbx_strand_id
1 'polypeptide(L)'
;MSDTKTNPRGDERSDLGEAGAQLSTAPQEESAGAVPALGVLGWFRWCWRQLTSMRVALLLLLLLSLGAIPGSLIPQQGTDELKVQDFKDTHTTLAPLYEKLGLFHVYSSVWFSAIYILLFVSLIGCIVPRTWQFVGQLRGRPPAAPKRLTRLPAYTTWRTDASPEQVDEAALALLKRRRFRSHRVGGAVSAEKGYLREAGNLIFHVALIVMLIAFAAGQLFKSEGGKLIMEGDGFSNTLTQYDDFKSGNLFDIADLEPFSFKLDRFEGSYEVTGPQRGTARTFKAHVTYTEGADGPEKKKVVEVNKPLEINGTKAYLVGHGYAPKVTVRDGRGKVVYSASVPLLPIDSMGTATGAIKVLDGYRDKNGKPEQLGFNAFFVPTFAGDGMGQMFSQFPAPINPRLALSAYHGSLGVDSGVPQNVYQLDTRKMQKFKDANGELFKKRLKIGETMKLPNGAGSVTFERELKQWASFQISQEPGSGWALGGAVAAIAGLAGSLFIQRRRVWVRAQRGADGVTVVEMAGLGRSESAKVAEELAALAAELHDRAPSAPEAEPGTESEPGTEPESDPAPKADPKPKPDPQPEAAAAGSGTDGTAATDAPGPAAEDADDSAAEAAADGPAAKGSAPSGKGAPAPPSGTDPAPETTDPTPDVVPAEGAEK
;
A
#
# COMPACT_ATOMS: atom_id res chain seq x y z
N MET A 1 -75.19 25.39 51.16
CA MET A 1 -75.39 25.47 52.63
C MET A 1 -74.04 25.21 53.29
N SER A 2 -73.75 25.96 54.35
CA SER A 2 -72.77 25.65 55.42
C SER A 2 -71.31 25.37 55.06
N ASP A 3 -70.42 26.27 55.49
CA ASP A 3 -69.03 25.96 55.84
C ASP A 3 -68.95 24.93 56.99
N THR A 4 -67.81 24.25 57.15
CA THR A 4 -67.20 23.94 58.48
C THR A 4 -65.71 23.55 58.37
N LYS A 5 -64.87 24.44 58.92
CA LYS A 5 -63.59 24.25 59.65
C LYS A 5 -62.55 23.18 59.25
N THR A 6 -61.31 23.66 59.15
CA THR A 6 -60.03 22.95 59.25
C THR A 6 -59.79 22.26 60.61
N ASN A 7 -58.90 21.26 60.64
CA ASN A 7 -58.38 20.62 61.86
C ASN A 7 -56.85 20.43 61.76
N PRO A 8 -56.01 21.00 62.66
CA PRO A 8 -54.55 20.99 62.51
C PRO A 8 -53.88 19.80 63.24
N ARG A 9 -53.47 18.77 62.48
CA ARG A 9 -52.58 17.66 62.94
C ARG A 9 -51.71 17.11 61.79
N GLY A 10 -51.10 18.01 61.01
CA GLY A 10 -50.28 17.64 59.84
C GLY A 10 -48.79 17.44 60.14
N ASP A 11 -48.18 18.43 60.81
CA ASP A 11 -46.75 18.71 60.66
C ASP A 11 -45.81 17.66 61.29
N GLU A 12 -46.16 17.09 62.45
CA GLU A 12 -45.32 16.11 63.18
C GLU A 12 -45.06 14.79 62.42
N ARG A 13 -45.65 14.58 61.24
CA ARG A 13 -45.34 13.46 60.33
C ARG A 13 -44.48 13.86 59.13
N SER A 14 -44.20 15.14 58.91
CA SER A 14 -43.33 15.61 57.83
C SER A 14 -41.86 15.41 58.20
N ASP A 15 -41.44 15.93 59.34
CA ASP A 15 -40.04 16.02 59.77
C ASP A 15 -39.37 14.63 59.92
N LEU A 16 -40.13 13.62 60.34
CA LEU A 16 -39.66 12.23 60.43
C LEU A 16 -39.37 11.60 59.05
N GLY A 17 -40.00 12.09 57.98
CA GLY A 17 -39.70 11.70 56.61
C GLY A 17 -38.41 12.35 56.09
N GLU A 18 -38.23 13.65 56.35
CA GLU A 18 -37.04 14.40 55.91
C GLU A 18 -35.75 13.93 56.62
N ALA A 19 -35.84 13.60 57.92
CA ALA A 19 -34.71 13.05 58.67
C ALA A 19 -34.22 11.70 58.11
N GLY A 20 -35.13 10.86 57.57
CA GLY A 20 -34.77 9.60 56.91
C GLY A 20 -34.09 9.81 55.54
N ALA A 21 -34.45 10.86 54.81
CA ALA A 21 -33.91 11.14 53.48
C ALA A 21 -32.42 11.49 53.51
N GLN A 22 -31.94 12.17 54.56
CA GLN A 22 -30.53 12.59 54.68
C GLN A 22 -29.56 11.46 55.07
N LEU A 23 -30.06 10.25 55.38
CA LEU A 23 -29.25 9.08 55.73
C LEU A 23 -29.22 7.99 54.63
N SER A 24 -29.86 8.24 53.48
CA SER A 24 -29.83 7.32 52.35
C SER A 24 -28.55 7.48 51.52
N THR A 25 -27.80 6.40 51.34
CA THR A 25 -26.67 6.32 50.40
C THR A 25 -27.07 5.82 49.01
N ALA A 26 -28.37 5.65 48.75
CA ALA A 26 -28.86 5.39 47.40
C ALA A 26 -28.65 6.64 46.52
N PRO A 27 -28.17 6.51 45.28
CA PRO A 27 -28.10 7.64 44.36
C PRO A 27 -29.50 8.23 44.15
N GLN A 28 -29.65 9.55 44.28
CA GLN A 28 -30.83 10.21 43.74
C GLN A 28 -30.79 10.08 42.22
N GLU A 29 -31.82 9.47 41.63
CA GLU A 29 -32.03 9.58 40.20
C GLU A 29 -32.42 11.02 39.87
N GLU A 30 -31.47 11.82 39.40
CA GLU A 30 -31.78 13.10 38.76
C GLU A 30 -32.73 12.83 37.57
N SER A 31 -33.97 13.30 37.71
CA SER A 31 -35.03 13.18 36.69
C SER A 31 -34.47 13.50 35.30
N ALA A 32 -34.40 12.48 34.43
CA ALA A 32 -33.57 12.47 33.23
C ALA A 32 -33.72 13.76 32.38
N GLY A 33 -32.80 14.71 32.60
CA GLY A 33 -32.85 16.03 32.02
C GLY A 33 -32.88 15.95 30.50
N ALA A 34 -33.88 16.59 29.88
CA ALA A 34 -34.18 16.44 28.45
C ALA A 34 -32.90 16.57 27.60
N VAL A 35 -32.52 15.45 26.95
CA VAL A 35 -31.27 15.35 26.18
C VAL A 35 -31.25 16.51 25.18
N PRO A 36 -30.28 17.44 25.26
CA PRO A 36 -30.39 18.74 24.61
C PRO A 36 -30.48 18.55 23.10
N ALA A 37 -31.65 18.82 22.54
CA ALA A 37 -31.96 18.57 21.14
C ALA A 37 -30.96 19.32 20.25
N LEU A 38 -30.10 18.56 19.57
CA LEU A 38 -29.05 19.11 18.72
C LEU A 38 -29.68 19.72 17.46
N GLY A 39 -30.05 20.99 17.54
CA GLY A 39 -30.37 21.80 16.36
C GLY A 39 -29.24 21.75 15.33
N VAL A 40 -29.52 22.06 14.06
CA VAL A 40 -28.66 21.72 12.91
C VAL A 40 -27.17 22.06 13.09
N LEU A 41 -26.83 23.24 13.63
CA LEU A 41 -25.44 23.62 13.91
C LEU A 41 -24.80 22.81 15.06
N GLY A 42 -25.59 22.44 16.07
CA GLY A 42 -25.19 21.54 17.15
C GLY A 42 -24.91 20.13 16.64
N TRP A 43 -25.74 19.61 15.74
CA TRP A 43 -25.53 18.31 15.08
C TRP A 43 -24.26 18.33 14.22
N PHE A 44 -24.08 19.35 13.37
CA PHE A 44 -22.88 19.48 12.54
C PHE A 44 -21.60 19.60 13.39
N ARG A 45 -21.63 20.40 14.47
CA ARG A 45 -20.50 20.53 15.41
C ARG A 45 -20.22 19.23 16.17
N TRP A 46 -21.25 18.44 16.49
CA TRP A 46 -21.09 17.11 17.08
C TRP A 46 -20.44 16.14 16.09
N CYS A 47 -20.95 16.05 14.86
CA CYS A 47 -20.39 15.20 13.79
C CYS A 47 -18.93 15.56 13.50
N TRP A 48 -18.62 16.85 13.36
CA TRP A 48 -17.23 17.32 13.19
C TRP A 48 -16.35 16.85 14.34
N ARG A 49 -16.77 17.04 15.60
CA ARG A 49 -16.00 16.61 16.79
C ARG A 49 -15.78 15.09 16.85
N GLN A 50 -16.73 14.27 16.37
CA GLN A 50 -16.52 12.83 16.26
C GLN A 50 -15.51 12.50 15.15
N LEU A 51 -15.69 13.09 13.97
CA LEU A 51 -14.85 12.83 12.80
C LEU A 51 -13.40 13.29 13.02
N THR A 52 -13.17 14.40 13.73
CA THR A 52 -11.83 14.87 14.13
C THR A 52 -11.26 14.17 15.37
N SER A 53 -11.79 13.00 15.77
CA SER A 53 -11.30 12.24 16.92
C SER A 53 -10.38 11.09 16.52
N MET A 54 -9.29 10.90 17.26
CA MET A 54 -8.32 9.81 17.03
C MET A 54 -8.97 8.42 17.13
N ARG A 55 -10.01 8.25 17.97
CA ARG A 55 -10.76 6.98 18.07
C ARG A 55 -11.47 6.66 16.75
N VAL A 56 -12.14 7.65 16.14
CA VAL A 56 -12.83 7.45 14.84
C VAL A 56 -11.82 7.22 13.73
N ALA A 57 -10.68 7.91 13.71
CA ALA A 57 -9.61 7.66 12.74
C ALA A 57 -9.10 6.20 12.78
N LEU A 58 -8.89 5.63 13.98
CA LEU A 58 -8.47 4.23 14.15
C LEU A 58 -9.56 3.22 13.72
N LEU A 59 -10.83 3.52 13.99
CA LEU A 59 -11.95 2.69 13.52
C LEU A 59 -12.12 2.75 11.99
N LEU A 60 -11.92 3.92 11.37
CA LEU A 60 -11.94 4.08 9.91
C LEU A 60 -10.77 3.33 9.24
N LEU A 61 -9.58 3.32 9.86
CA LEU A 61 -8.45 2.50 9.39
C LEU A 61 -8.78 0.99 9.43
N LEU A 62 -9.41 0.50 10.52
CA LEU A 62 -9.86 -0.88 10.61
C LEU A 62 -10.93 -1.21 9.55
N LEU A 63 -11.92 -0.33 9.35
CA LEU A 63 -12.96 -0.50 8.33
C LEU A 63 -12.39 -0.47 6.92
N LEU A 64 -11.38 0.36 6.63
CA LEU A 64 -10.68 0.38 5.35
C LEU A 64 -9.94 -0.94 5.11
N SER A 65 -9.26 -1.46 6.14
CA SER A 65 -8.57 -2.75 6.08
C SER A 65 -9.52 -3.93 5.84
N LEU A 66 -10.70 -3.93 6.47
CA LEU A 66 -11.73 -4.95 6.24
C LEU A 66 -12.36 -4.80 4.84
N GLY A 67 -12.60 -3.56 4.41
CA GLY A 67 -13.14 -3.23 3.09
C GLY A 67 -12.22 -3.60 1.93
N ALA A 68 -10.90 -3.68 2.15
CA ALA A 68 -9.95 -4.11 1.15
C ALA A 68 -9.96 -5.63 0.89
N ILE A 69 -10.46 -6.45 1.83
CA ILE A 69 -10.40 -7.91 1.73
C ILE A 69 -11.16 -8.45 0.49
N PRO A 70 -12.43 -8.09 0.23
CA PRO A 70 -13.15 -8.58 -0.95
C PRO A 70 -12.46 -8.19 -2.27
N GLY A 71 -11.89 -6.99 -2.35
CA GLY A 71 -11.18 -6.49 -3.53
C GLY A 71 -9.91 -7.28 -3.88
N SER A 72 -9.34 -7.99 -2.89
CA SER A 72 -8.19 -8.89 -3.08
C SER A 72 -8.56 -10.34 -3.42
N LEU A 73 -9.83 -10.73 -3.26
CA LEU A 73 -10.32 -12.11 -3.44
C LEU A 73 -11.23 -12.29 -4.66
N ILE A 74 -11.90 -11.22 -5.09
CA ILE A 74 -12.87 -11.21 -6.20
C ILE A 74 -12.22 -10.52 -7.41
N PRO A 75 -12.36 -11.04 -8.65
CA PRO A 75 -11.84 -10.36 -9.84
C PRO A 75 -12.30 -8.89 -9.93
N GLN A 76 -11.36 -7.96 -10.15
CA GLN A 76 -11.65 -6.53 -10.23
C GLN A 76 -11.64 -6.02 -11.67
N GLN A 77 -12.70 -5.28 -12.02
CA GLN A 77 -12.80 -4.45 -13.23
C GLN A 77 -11.62 -3.47 -13.25
N GLY A 78 -11.00 -3.32 -14.42
CA GLY A 78 -9.75 -2.56 -14.56
C GLY A 78 -8.46 -3.35 -14.32
N THR A 79 -8.47 -4.46 -13.56
CA THR A 79 -7.29 -5.35 -13.41
C THR A 79 -7.31 -6.49 -14.42
N ASP A 80 -8.44 -7.19 -14.54
CA ASP A 80 -8.63 -8.26 -15.52
C ASP A 80 -10.11 -8.36 -15.91
N GLU A 81 -10.46 -7.63 -16.96
CA GLU A 81 -11.85 -7.57 -17.45
C GLU A 81 -12.33 -8.92 -17.97
N LEU A 82 -11.45 -9.75 -18.54
CA LEU A 82 -11.80 -11.07 -19.05
C LEU A 82 -12.19 -12.02 -17.91
N LYS A 83 -11.45 -12.03 -16.79
CA LYS A 83 -11.83 -12.79 -15.58
C LYS A 83 -13.13 -12.29 -14.96
N VAL A 84 -13.44 -10.99 -15.06
CA VAL A 84 -14.73 -10.46 -14.59
C VAL A 84 -15.88 -10.96 -15.46
N GLN A 85 -15.75 -10.93 -16.79
CA GLN A 85 -16.81 -11.43 -17.68
C GLN A 85 -16.97 -12.96 -17.58
N ASP A 86 -15.89 -13.72 -17.54
CA ASP A 86 -15.91 -15.19 -17.35
C ASP A 86 -16.58 -15.57 -16.01
N PHE A 87 -16.31 -14.83 -14.93
CA PHE A 87 -17.00 -15.00 -13.66
C PHE A 87 -18.50 -14.69 -13.78
N LYS A 88 -18.88 -13.63 -14.50
CA LYS A 88 -20.29 -13.21 -14.70
C LYS A 88 -21.08 -14.24 -15.50
N ASP A 89 -20.50 -14.77 -16.58
CA ASP A 89 -21.11 -15.82 -17.41
C ASP A 89 -21.23 -17.14 -16.64
N THR A 90 -20.23 -17.49 -15.82
CA THR A 90 -20.22 -18.71 -15.00
C THR A 90 -21.17 -18.64 -13.79
N HIS A 91 -21.29 -17.48 -13.14
CA HIS A 91 -22.00 -17.33 -11.85
C HIS A 91 -23.24 -16.44 -11.94
N THR A 92 -24.18 -16.82 -12.82
CA THR A 92 -25.41 -16.08 -13.13
C THR A 92 -26.28 -15.66 -11.93
N THR A 93 -26.17 -16.33 -10.77
CA THR A 93 -26.89 -16.00 -9.53
C THR A 93 -26.11 -15.08 -8.58
N LEU A 94 -24.79 -15.20 -8.50
CA LEU A 94 -23.95 -14.38 -7.61
C LEU A 94 -23.56 -13.05 -8.26
N ALA A 95 -23.30 -13.03 -9.57
CA ALA A 95 -22.87 -11.83 -10.28
C ALA A 95 -23.86 -10.65 -10.13
N PRO A 96 -25.19 -10.81 -10.22
CA PRO A 96 -26.14 -9.70 -10.00
C PRO A 96 -26.16 -9.16 -8.55
N LEU A 97 -25.71 -9.94 -7.57
CA LEU A 97 -25.54 -9.49 -6.19
C LEU A 97 -24.21 -8.75 -6.02
N TYR A 98 -23.12 -9.30 -6.59
CA TYR A 98 -21.79 -8.72 -6.53
C TYR A 98 -21.72 -7.37 -7.24
N GLU A 99 -22.41 -7.21 -8.39
CA GLU A 99 -22.52 -5.90 -9.07
C GLU A 99 -23.24 -4.87 -8.18
N LYS A 100 -24.37 -5.24 -7.55
CA LYS A 100 -25.15 -4.35 -6.67
C LYS A 100 -24.40 -3.92 -5.41
N LEU A 101 -23.49 -4.75 -4.92
CA LEU A 101 -22.61 -4.46 -3.78
C LEU A 101 -21.29 -3.78 -4.19
N GLY A 102 -21.03 -3.64 -5.50
CA GLY A 102 -19.79 -3.08 -6.06
C GLY A 102 -18.56 -3.96 -5.87
N LEU A 103 -18.73 -5.27 -5.70
CA LEU A 103 -17.65 -6.21 -5.36
C LEU A 103 -16.70 -6.54 -6.51
N PHE A 104 -17.07 -6.24 -7.76
CA PHE A 104 -16.17 -6.28 -8.91
C PHE A 104 -15.40 -4.96 -9.11
N HIS A 105 -15.66 -3.93 -8.31
CA HIS A 105 -15.00 -2.62 -8.41
C HIS A 105 -14.91 -1.96 -7.02
N VAL A 106 -14.40 -2.73 -6.04
CA VAL A 106 -14.39 -2.38 -4.62
C VAL A 106 -13.73 -1.03 -4.37
N TYR A 107 -12.58 -0.79 -5.00
CA TYR A 107 -11.77 0.40 -4.78
C TYR A 107 -12.41 1.71 -5.28
N SER A 108 -13.34 1.63 -6.24
CA SER A 108 -14.15 2.75 -6.72
C SER A 108 -15.61 2.70 -6.24
N SER A 109 -15.97 1.74 -5.38
CA SER A 109 -17.32 1.62 -4.83
C SER A 109 -17.67 2.79 -3.90
N VAL A 110 -18.95 3.15 -3.82
CA VAL A 110 -19.43 4.27 -3.00
C VAL A 110 -19.11 4.06 -1.51
N TRP A 111 -19.22 2.83 -1.00
CA TRP A 111 -19.00 2.54 0.42
C TRP A 111 -17.51 2.55 0.79
N PHE A 112 -16.63 2.02 -0.06
CA PHE A 112 -15.18 2.08 0.16
C PHE A 112 -14.68 3.52 0.06
N SER A 113 -15.13 4.25 -0.96
CA SER A 113 -14.85 5.67 -1.16
C SER A 113 -15.32 6.52 0.03
N ALA A 114 -16.48 6.21 0.63
CA ALA A 114 -16.96 6.90 1.82
C ALA A 114 -16.03 6.70 3.03
N ILE A 115 -15.53 5.49 3.27
CA ILE A 115 -14.56 5.21 4.35
C ILE A 115 -13.27 6.00 4.11
N TYR A 116 -12.74 5.99 2.87
CA TYR A 116 -11.55 6.74 2.47
C TYR A 116 -11.71 8.26 2.65
N ILE A 117 -12.83 8.83 2.21
CA ILE A 117 -13.13 10.27 2.33
C ILE A 117 -13.30 10.66 3.80
N LEU A 118 -14.00 9.86 4.61
CA LEU A 118 -14.14 10.10 6.05
C LEU A 118 -12.77 10.07 6.75
N LEU A 119 -11.89 9.14 6.38
CA LEU A 119 -10.52 9.06 6.90
C LEU A 119 -9.70 10.29 6.51
N PHE A 120 -9.79 10.75 5.26
CA PHE A 120 -9.12 11.96 4.76
C PHE A 120 -9.58 13.23 5.50
N VAL A 121 -10.90 13.42 5.66
CA VAL A 121 -11.46 14.55 6.44
C VAL A 121 -11.10 14.43 7.92
N SER A 122 -11.07 13.22 8.49
CA SER A 122 -10.61 12.97 9.86
C SER A 122 -9.15 13.38 10.05
N LEU A 123 -8.26 13.01 9.11
CA LEU A 123 -6.84 13.35 9.12
C LEU A 123 -6.60 14.87 9.05
N ILE A 124 -7.30 15.58 8.14
CA ILE A 124 -7.28 17.05 8.06
C ILE A 124 -7.82 17.69 9.34
N GLY A 125 -8.94 17.18 9.85
CA GLY A 125 -9.57 17.66 11.08
C GLY A 125 -8.68 17.48 12.32
N CYS A 126 -7.86 16.43 12.35
CA CYS A 126 -6.84 16.22 13.38
C CYS A 126 -5.61 17.13 13.19
N ILE A 127 -5.23 17.45 11.95
CA ILE A 127 -3.99 18.19 11.67
C ILE A 127 -4.12 19.69 11.92
N VAL A 128 -5.21 20.33 11.48
CA VAL A 128 -5.34 21.80 11.51
C VAL A 128 -5.23 22.39 12.94
N PRO A 129 -5.93 21.85 13.97
CA PRO A 129 -5.77 22.33 15.34
C PRO A 129 -4.36 22.07 15.90
N ARG A 130 -3.74 20.96 15.51
CA ARG A 130 -2.41 20.55 15.96
C ARG A 130 -1.31 21.44 15.38
N THR A 131 -1.42 21.83 14.11
CA THR A 131 -0.56 22.84 13.46
C THR A 131 -0.62 24.16 14.22
N TRP A 132 -1.82 24.64 14.56
CA TRP A 132 -2.00 25.89 15.29
C TRP A 132 -1.38 25.84 16.69
N GLN A 133 -1.63 24.76 17.44
CA GLN A 133 -1.01 24.52 18.74
C GLN A 133 0.52 24.47 18.67
N PHE A 134 1.09 23.80 17.66
CA PHE A 134 2.53 23.71 17.47
C PHE A 134 3.15 25.07 17.12
N VAL A 135 2.52 25.88 16.26
CA VAL A 135 2.93 27.27 15.99
C VAL A 135 2.89 28.12 17.26
N GLY A 136 1.90 27.91 18.13
CA GLY A 136 1.85 28.51 19.47
C GLY A 136 3.03 28.08 20.36
N GLN A 137 3.36 26.79 20.38
CA GLN A 137 4.48 26.24 21.18
C GLN A 137 5.85 26.73 20.69
N LEU A 138 6.06 26.86 19.37
CA LEU A 138 7.26 27.47 18.81
C LEU A 138 7.44 28.93 19.30
N ARG A 139 6.34 29.68 19.44
CA ARG A 139 6.37 31.09 19.90
C ARG A 139 6.48 31.21 21.43
N GLY A 140 5.88 30.29 22.19
CA GLY A 140 5.87 30.29 23.66
C GLY A 140 7.25 30.17 24.33
N ARG A 141 7.33 30.48 25.64
CA ARG A 141 8.55 30.32 26.45
C ARG A 141 8.64 28.90 27.04
N PRO A 142 9.84 28.41 27.42
CA PRO A 142 10.00 27.18 28.19
C PRO A 142 9.12 27.20 29.46
N PRO A 143 8.46 26.09 29.84
CA PRO A 143 7.51 26.07 30.95
C PRO A 143 8.20 26.17 32.31
N ALA A 144 7.54 26.78 33.29
CA ALA A 144 8.04 26.94 34.65
C ALA A 144 8.48 25.60 35.30
N ALA A 145 9.42 25.67 36.23
CA ALA A 145 9.88 24.51 36.99
C ALA A 145 8.75 23.89 37.84
N PRO A 146 8.58 22.55 37.85
CA PRO A 146 7.67 21.88 38.79
C PRO A 146 7.96 22.26 40.25
N LYS A 147 6.92 22.26 41.10
CA LYS A 147 7.07 22.61 42.53
C LYS A 147 8.10 21.72 43.24
N ARG A 148 8.07 20.41 43.00
CA ARG A 148 9.02 19.41 43.53
C ARG A 148 9.87 18.86 42.39
N LEU A 149 11.16 19.20 42.31
CA LEU A 149 12.06 18.70 41.28
C LEU A 149 12.53 17.27 41.57
N THR A 150 12.64 16.90 42.85
CA THR A 150 12.91 15.55 43.38
C THR A 150 11.94 14.44 42.93
N ARG A 151 10.87 14.77 42.18
CA ARG A 151 9.92 13.79 41.59
C ARG A 151 10.14 13.55 40.09
N LEU A 152 11.21 14.10 39.50
CA LEU A 152 11.55 13.91 38.09
C LEU A 152 12.52 12.72 37.94
N PRO A 153 12.43 11.89 36.87
CA PRO A 153 13.22 10.67 36.74
C PRO A 153 14.74 10.88 36.69
N ALA A 154 15.19 12.09 36.31
CA ALA A 154 16.58 12.51 36.44
C ALA A 154 16.62 13.76 37.33
N TYR A 155 17.32 13.66 38.46
CA TYR A 155 17.47 14.72 39.46
C TYR A 155 18.87 14.64 40.08
N THR A 156 19.46 15.79 40.38
CA THR A 156 20.69 15.92 41.17
C THR A 156 20.66 17.22 41.96
N THR A 157 21.43 17.29 43.03
CA THR A 157 21.52 18.48 43.88
C THR A 157 22.88 18.57 44.57
N TRP A 158 23.35 19.80 44.79
CA TRP A 158 24.56 20.09 45.57
C TRP A 158 24.45 21.45 46.25
N ARG A 159 25.42 21.75 47.12
CA ARG A 159 25.50 22.99 47.90
C ARG A 159 26.67 23.83 47.44
N THR A 160 26.53 25.15 47.33
CA THR A 160 27.58 26.05 46.82
C THR A 160 27.54 27.40 47.52
N ASP A 161 28.70 28.05 47.67
CA ASP A 161 28.79 29.40 48.22
C ASP A 161 28.34 30.48 47.23
N ALA A 162 28.38 30.17 45.92
CA ALA A 162 27.95 31.06 44.85
C ALA A 162 26.49 31.52 45.04
N SER A 163 26.20 32.78 44.70
CA SER A 163 24.85 33.33 44.86
C SER A 163 23.84 32.65 43.92
N PRO A 164 22.54 32.60 44.27
CA PRO A 164 21.51 32.04 43.39
C PRO A 164 21.52 32.66 41.98
N GLU A 165 21.81 33.96 41.89
CA GLU A 165 21.90 34.71 40.64
C GLU A 165 23.08 34.23 39.79
N GLN A 166 24.26 34.03 40.40
CA GLN A 166 25.47 33.52 39.73
C GLN A 166 25.25 32.12 39.16
N VAL A 167 24.62 31.23 39.93
CA VAL A 167 24.26 29.86 39.47
C VAL A 167 23.28 29.95 38.30
N ASP A 168 22.24 30.78 38.40
CA ASP A 168 21.27 30.99 37.32
C ASP A 168 21.91 31.58 36.04
N GLU A 169 22.92 32.46 36.15
CA GLU A 169 23.64 32.98 34.98
C GLU A 169 24.54 31.92 34.34
N ALA A 170 25.27 31.16 35.15
CA ALA A 170 26.07 30.03 34.70
C ALA A 170 25.20 28.99 33.99
N ALA A 171 24.04 28.64 34.56
CA ALA A 171 23.06 27.73 33.98
C ALA A 171 22.47 28.28 32.66
N LEU A 172 22.07 29.55 32.60
CA LEU A 172 21.60 30.19 31.37
C LEU A 172 22.65 30.11 30.25
N ALA A 173 23.90 30.43 30.55
CA ALA A 173 25.01 30.43 29.59
C ALA A 173 25.34 29.01 29.10
N LEU A 174 25.44 28.05 30.02
CA LEU A 174 25.64 26.63 29.73
C LEU A 174 24.55 26.08 28.81
N LEU A 175 23.27 26.27 29.18
CA LEU A 175 22.14 25.72 28.43
C LEU A 175 22.03 26.36 27.04
N LYS A 176 22.28 27.66 26.88
CA LYS A 176 22.39 28.32 25.56
C LYS A 176 23.52 27.72 24.71
N ARG A 177 24.73 27.56 25.27
CA ARG A 177 25.89 26.97 24.59
C ARG A 177 25.63 25.53 24.14
N ARG A 178 24.92 24.74 24.95
CA ARG A 178 24.46 23.37 24.64
C ARG A 178 23.21 23.34 23.71
N ARG A 179 22.84 24.47 23.09
CA ARG A 179 21.72 24.68 22.16
C ARG A 179 20.33 24.34 22.72
N PHE A 180 20.11 24.58 24.01
CA PHE A 180 18.76 24.61 24.58
C PHE A 180 18.18 26.03 24.46
N ARG A 181 16.86 26.11 24.29
CA ARG A 181 16.11 27.37 24.48
C ARG A 181 15.89 27.55 25.98
N SER A 182 16.62 28.45 26.63
CA SER A 182 16.55 28.69 28.08
C SER A 182 16.00 30.07 28.46
N HIS A 183 15.32 30.16 29.61
CA HIS A 183 14.73 31.38 30.14
C HIS A 183 14.55 31.29 31.67
N ARG A 184 14.73 32.40 32.40
CA ARG A 184 14.38 32.50 33.84
C ARG A 184 12.87 32.61 34.00
N VAL A 185 12.25 31.73 34.79
CA VAL A 185 10.80 31.73 35.05
C VAL A 185 10.47 31.05 36.37
N GLY A 186 9.83 31.80 37.29
CA GLY A 186 9.36 31.26 38.58
C GLY A 186 10.47 30.83 39.54
N GLY A 187 11.56 31.60 39.64
CA GLY A 187 12.69 31.30 40.52
C GLY A 187 13.53 30.10 40.07
N ALA A 188 13.62 29.87 38.76
CA ALA A 188 14.41 28.81 38.14
C ALA A 188 14.77 29.16 36.69
N VAL A 189 15.89 28.64 36.19
CA VAL A 189 16.18 28.55 34.76
C VAL A 189 15.45 27.34 34.19
N SER A 190 14.50 27.59 33.29
CA SER A 190 13.84 26.55 32.49
C SER A 190 14.45 26.48 31.10
N ALA A 191 14.70 25.27 30.61
CA ALA A 191 15.27 25.03 29.29
C ALA A 191 14.61 23.85 28.57
N GLU A 192 14.48 23.95 27.25
CA GLU A 192 14.01 22.83 26.42
C GLU A 192 14.74 22.70 25.07
N LYS A 193 14.69 21.47 24.52
CA LYS A 193 15.38 21.07 23.29
C LYS A 193 14.63 19.91 22.63
N GLY A 194 14.74 19.78 21.31
CA GLY A 194 14.08 18.70 20.53
C GLY A 194 12.64 18.96 20.07
N TYR A 195 12.20 20.23 19.97
CA TYR A 195 10.89 20.60 19.42
C TYR A 195 10.66 20.10 17.98
N LEU A 196 11.74 19.83 17.23
CA LEU A 196 11.70 19.24 15.90
C LEU A 196 11.05 17.84 15.88
N ARG A 197 10.90 17.14 17.01
CA ARG A 197 10.08 15.91 17.11
C ARG A 197 8.63 16.16 16.72
N GLU A 198 8.06 17.24 17.25
CA GLU A 198 6.66 17.62 17.04
C GLU A 198 6.45 18.16 15.61
N ALA A 199 7.47 18.84 15.06
CA ALA A 199 7.53 19.16 13.63
C ALA A 199 7.58 17.89 12.75
N GLY A 200 8.42 16.90 13.07
CA GLY A 200 8.53 15.66 12.31
C GLY A 200 7.20 14.89 12.24
N ASN A 201 6.54 14.72 13.39
CA ASN A 201 5.20 14.14 13.43
C ASN A 201 4.21 14.94 12.56
N LEU A 202 4.25 16.28 12.62
CA LEU A 202 3.35 17.12 11.83
C LEU A 202 3.63 16.96 10.33
N ILE A 203 4.90 16.99 9.92
CA ILE A 203 5.35 16.76 8.54
C ILE A 203 4.86 15.40 8.04
N PHE A 204 4.96 14.33 8.83
CA PHE A 204 4.40 13.01 8.47
C PHE A 204 2.90 13.07 8.15
N HIS A 205 2.09 13.76 8.98
CA HIS A 205 0.65 13.86 8.72
C HIS A 205 0.33 14.77 7.52
N VAL A 206 1.09 15.87 7.31
CA VAL A 206 0.95 16.73 6.11
C VAL A 206 1.32 15.94 4.85
N ALA A 207 2.39 15.16 4.91
CA ALA A 207 2.88 14.35 3.81
C ALA A 207 1.89 13.26 3.38
N LEU A 208 1.21 12.62 4.34
CA LEU A 208 0.08 11.73 4.02
C LEU A 208 -1.05 12.48 3.31
N ILE A 209 -1.43 13.69 3.75
CA ILE A 209 -2.46 14.50 3.07
C ILE A 209 -2.02 14.87 1.65
N VAL A 210 -0.77 15.31 1.46
CA VAL A 210 -0.21 15.62 0.12
C VAL A 210 -0.23 14.40 -0.79
N MET A 211 0.14 13.22 -0.28
CA MET A 211 0.12 11.97 -1.02
C MET A 211 -1.31 11.53 -1.38
N LEU A 212 -2.27 11.68 -0.47
CA LEU A 212 -3.69 11.37 -0.71
C LEU A 212 -4.33 12.33 -1.74
N ILE A 213 -3.95 13.61 -1.72
CA ILE A 213 -4.33 14.59 -2.75
C ILE A 213 -3.67 14.24 -4.09
N ALA A 214 -2.39 13.86 -4.09
CA ALA A 214 -1.67 13.48 -5.29
C ALA A 214 -2.27 12.23 -5.96
N PHE A 215 -2.65 11.21 -5.19
CA PHE A 215 -3.37 10.05 -5.71
C PHE A 215 -4.79 10.41 -6.19
N ALA A 216 -5.54 11.25 -5.47
CA ALA A 216 -6.87 11.67 -5.89
C ALA A 216 -6.83 12.48 -7.20
N ALA A 217 -5.92 13.44 -7.32
CA ALA A 217 -5.69 14.19 -8.56
C ALA A 217 -5.21 13.27 -9.69
N GLY A 218 -4.28 12.35 -9.39
CA GLY A 218 -3.82 11.33 -10.33
C GLY A 218 -4.98 10.52 -10.90
N GLN A 219 -5.87 9.97 -10.05
CA GLN A 219 -7.02 9.19 -10.52
C GLN A 219 -8.07 10.03 -11.26
N LEU A 220 -8.28 11.30 -10.88
CA LEU A 220 -9.29 12.17 -11.51
C LEU A 220 -8.86 12.72 -12.88
N PHE A 221 -7.56 12.94 -13.08
CA PHE A 221 -6.98 13.51 -14.30
C PHE A 221 -6.09 12.52 -15.09
N LYS A 222 -6.12 11.22 -14.77
CA LYS A 222 -5.40 10.18 -15.52
C LYS A 222 -6.07 9.92 -16.87
N SER A 223 -5.24 9.65 -17.88
CA SER A 223 -5.65 8.91 -19.07
C SER A 223 -4.80 7.64 -19.22
N GLU A 224 -5.39 6.59 -19.79
CA GLU A 224 -4.72 5.33 -20.11
C GLU A 224 -5.40 4.63 -21.28
N GLY A 225 -4.62 4.08 -22.21
CA GLY A 225 -5.16 3.21 -23.24
C GLY A 225 -4.12 2.28 -23.86
N GLY A 226 -4.59 1.13 -24.32
CA GLY A 226 -3.79 0.14 -25.04
C GLY A 226 -3.79 0.40 -26.55
N LYS A 227 -2.64 0.13 -27.19
CA LYS A 227 -2.54 0.02 -28.66
C LYS A 227 -1.53 -1.02 -29.11
N LEU A 228 -1.99 -1.99 -29.91
CA LEU A 228 -1.14 -2.84 -30.74
C LEU A 228 -0.70 -2.09 -32.02
N ILE A 229 0.60 -2.05 -32.27
CA ILE A 229 1.22 -1.44 -33.46
C ILE A 229 2.10 -2.47 -34.17
N MET A 230 1.92 -2.64 -35.48
CA MET A 230 2.76 -3.50 -36.32
C MET A 230 4.01 -2.76 -36.83
N GLU A 231 5.08 -3.48 -37.12
CA GLU A 231 6.30 -2.87 -37.67
C GLU A 231 6.05 -2.11 -38.99
N GLY A 232 6.55 -0.88 -39.08
CA GLY A 232 6.32 0.05 -40.18
C GLY A 232 5.11 0.95 -40.00
N ASP A 233 4.20 0.63 -39.09
CA ASP A 233 2.95 1.36 -38.87
C ASP A 233 3.10 2.39 -37.72
N GLY A 234 2.16 3.35 -37.64
CA GLY A 234 2.23 4.48 -36.71
C GLY A 234 0.98 4.65 -35.84
N PHE A 235 1.15 5.43 -34.77
CA PHE A 235 0.15 5.85 -33.82
C PHE A 235 0.23 7.36 -33.62
N SER A 236 -0.92 8.01 -33.42
CA SER A 236 -1.04 9.40 -32.97
C SER A 236 -1.88 9.42 -31.70
N ASN A 237 -1.54 10.26 -30.72
CA ASN A 237 -2.25 10.29 -29.44
C ASN A 237 -3.62 10.96 -29.54
N THR A 238 -4.58 10.26 -30.14
CA THR A 238 -5.98 10.67 -30.29
C THR A 238 -6.90 9.49 -29.99
N LEU A 239 -8.06 9.75 -29.41
CA LEU A 239 -8.98 8.71 -28.93
C LEU A 239 -9.29 7.62 -29.97
N THR A 240 -9.39 7.99 -31.25
CA THR A 240 -9.71 7.07 -32.36
C THR A 240 -8.57 6.12 -32.75
N GLN A 241 -7.36 6.29 -32.21
CA GLN A 241 -6.22 5.41 -32.46
C GLN A 241 -6.08 4.29 -31.43
N TYR A 242 -6.70 4.40 -30.26
CA TYR A 242 -6.63 3.40 -29.20
C TYR A 242 -7.45 2.13 -29.51
N ASP A 243 -6.99 0.98 -29.03
CA ASP A 243 -7.77 -0.28 -29.07
C ASP A 243 -8.71 -0.37 -27.86
N ASP A 244 -8.26 0.14 -26.70
CA ASP A 244 -9.05 0.41 -25.51
C ASP A 244 -8.57 1.72 -24.84
N PHE A 245 -9.47 2.45 -24.19
CA PHE A 245 -9.15 3.72 -23.52
C PHE A 245 -10.01 3.92 -22.26
N LYS A 246 -9.40 4.48 -21.23
CA LYS A 246 -9.99 4.79 -19.91
C LYS A 246 -9.42 6.11 -19.41
N SER A 247 -10.24 6.91 -18.74
CA SER A 247 -9.80 8.16 -18.14
C SER A 247 -10.51 8.46 -16.82
N GLY A 248 -9.91 9.35 -16.03
CA GLY A 248 -10.53 9.90 -14.83
C GLY A 248 -11.69 10.86 -15.16
N ASN A 249 -12.58 11.07 -14.19
CA ASN A 249 -13.81 11.84 -14.35
C ASN A 249 -13.61 13.35 -14.63
N LEU A 250 -12.38 13.87 -14.56
CA LEU A 250 -12.03 15.27 -14.82
C LEU A 250 -11.03 15.44 -15.98
N PHE A 251 -10.77 14.37 -16.75
CA PHE A 251 -9.90 14.41 -17.94
C PHE A 251 -10.74 14.68 -19.20
N ASP A 252 -10.39 15.71 -19.99
CA ASP A 252 -10.98 15.92 -21.32
C ASP A 252 -10.13 15.23 -22.40
N ILE A 253 -10.76 14.78 -23.49
CA ILE A 253 -10.06 14.23 -24.66
C ILE A 253 -9.15 15.30 -25.29
N ALA A 254 -9.47 16.59 -25.10
CA ALA A 254 -8.63 17.72 -25.49
C ALA A 254 -7.32 17.84 -24.67
N ASP A 255 -7.21 17.19 -23.50
CA ASP A 255 -6.00 17.18 -22.65
C ASP A 255 -4.98 16.09 -23.09
N LEU A 256 -5.29 15.31 -24.14
CA LEU A 256 -4.36 14.34 -24.72
C LEU A 256 -3.14 15.05 -25.32
N GLU A 257 -1.98 14.80 -24.72
CA GLU A 257 -0.69 15.34 -25.17
C GLU A 257 -0.47 15.07 -26.68
N PRO A 258 -0.30 16.10 -27.54
CA PRO A 258 -0.23 15.91 -28.98
C PRO A 258 1.14 15.35 -29.39
N PHE A 259 1.24 14.03 -29.53
CA PHE A 259 2.43 13.35 -30.08
C PHE A 259 2.05 12.24 -31.05
N SER A 260 3.02 11.84 -31.88
CA SER A 260 2.90 10.64 -32.72
C SER A 260 4.18 9.80 -32.62
N PHE A 261 4.06 8.49 -32.84
CA PHE A 261 5.22 7.63 -33.02
C PHE A 261 4.95 6.47 -33.96
N LYS A 262 6.02 6.02 -34.63
CA LYS A 262 6.04 4.90 -35.55
C LYS A 262 6.87 3.77 -34.97
N LEU A 263 6.37 2.53 -35.02
CA LEU A 263 7.17 1.35 -34.70
C LEU A 263 8.06 1.03 -35.91
N ASP A 264 9.31 1.45 -35.90
CA ASP A 264 10.22 1.15 -37.01
C ASP A 264 10.62 -0.33 -37.03
N ARG A 265 10.84 -0.93 -35.85
CA ARG A 265 11.25 -2.33 -35.69
C ARG A 265 11.08 -2.83 -34.25
N PHE A 266 10.74 -4.10 -34.07
CA PHE A 266 10.82 -4.79 -32.79
C PHE A 266 12.07 -5.69 -32.74
N GLU A 267 12.67 -5.86 -31.56
CA GLU A 267 13.71 -6.85 -31.31
C GLU A 267 13.40 -7.61 -30.01
N GLY A 268 13.11 -8.91 -30.15
CA GLY A 268 13.06 -9.86 -29.05
C GLY A 268 14.25 -10.80 -29.08
N SER A 269 15.02 -10.85 -27.99
CA SER A 269 16.09 -11.84 -27.79
C SER A 269 15.75 -12.79 -26.64
N TYR A 270 16.14 -14.06 -26.79
CA TYR A 270 15.79 -15.15 -25.89
C TYR A 270 17.01 -16.04 -25.67
N GLU A 271 17.10 -16.67 -24.50
CA GLU A 271 18.12 -17.67 -24.22
C GLU A 271 17.98 -18.85 -25.18
N VAL A 272 19.08 -19.29 -25.79
CA VAL A 272 19.10 -20.37 -26.79
C VAL A 272 19.47 -21.72 -26.20
N THR A 273 20.10 -21.76 -25.02
CA THR A 273 20.73 -22.97 -24.45
C THR A 273 20.50 -23.15 -22.95
N GLY A 274 20.74 -24.37 -22.46
CA GLY A 274 20.66 -24.70 -21.04
C GLY A 274 19.25 -24.62 -20.42
N PRO A 275 19.15 -24.67 -19.08
CA PRO A 275 17.87 -24.74 -18.37
C PRO A 275 16.95 -23.52 -18.55
N GLN A 276 17.48 -22.39 -19.02
CA GLN A 276 16.70 -21.16 -19.25
C GLN A 276 16.25 -20.98 -20.71
N ARG A 277 16.53 -21.94 -21.62
CA ARG A 277 16.18 -21.85 -23.05
C ARG A 277 14.74 -21.40 -23.27
N GLY A 278 14.54 -20.37 -24.10
CA GLY A 278 13.26 -19.72 -24.38
C GLY A 278 12.91 -18.56 -23.44
N THR A 279 13.66 -18.36 -22.35
CA THR A 279 13.48 -17.20 -21.45
C THR A 279 13.94 -15.92 -22.14
N ALA A 280 13.15 -14.84 -22.05
CA ALA A 280 13.49 -13.54 -22.63
C ALA A 280 14.79 -12.95 -22.04
N ARG A 281 15.57 -12.29 -22.88
CA ARG A 281 16.80 -11.57 -22.50
C ARG A 281 16.67 -10.06 -22.72
N THR A 282 16.11 -9.63 -23.86
CA THR A 282 15.76 -8.22 -24.11
C THR A 282 14.52 -8.08 -24.98
N PHE A 283 13.65 -7.12 -24.66
CA PHE A 283 12.63 -6.61 -25.57
C PHE A 283 12.89 -5.12 -25.83
N LYS A 284 12.94 -4.76 -27.12
CA LYS A 284 13.21 -3.40 -27.60
C LYS A 284 12.26 -3.05 -28.74
N ALA A 285 11.50 -1.98 -28.58
CA ALA A 285 10.81 -1.34 -29.69
C ALA A 285 11.61 -0.11 -30.15
N HIS A 286 12.10 -0.14 -31.39
CA HIS A 286 12.73 1.02 -32.03
C HIS A 286 11.63 1.90 -32.58
N VAL A 287 11.55 3.15 -32.12
CA VAL A 287 10.52 4.10 -32.51
C VAL A 287 11.10 5.43 -32.99
N THR A 288 10.51 5.96 -34.05
CA THR A 288 10.67 7.36 -34.46
C THR A 288 9.41 8.12 -34.04
N TYR A 289 9.56 9.24 -33.34
CA TYR A 289 8.45 9.97 -32.72
C TYR A 289 8.55 11.48 -32.92
N THR A 290 7.43 12.19 -32.83
CA THR A 290 7.31 13.64 -32.94
C THR A 290 6.54 14.23 -31.75
N GLU A 291 6.89 15.45 -31.36
CA GLU A 291 6.22 16.24 -30.33
C GLU A 291 5.47 17.40 -31.02
N GLY A 292 4.14 17.44 -30.90
CA GLY A 292 3.27 18.23 -31.77
C GLY A 292 3.07 17.59 -33.16
N ALA A 293 2.22 18.22 -33.98
CA ALA A 293 1.93 17.76 -35.34
C ALA A 293 3.15 17.91 -36.28
N ASP A 294 3.86 19.04 -36.18
CA ASP A 294 4.98 19.42 -37.04
C ASP A 294 6.35 19.30 -36.33
N GLY A 295 6.43 18.50 -35.26
CA GLY A 295 7.64 18.31 -34.48
C GLY A 295 8.75 17.58 -35.26
N PRO A 296 10.05 17.89 -35.01
CA PRO A 296 11.15 17.17 -35.64
C PRO A 296 11.17 15.70 -35.19
N GLU A 297 11.43 14.79 -36.13
CA GLU A 297 11.58 13.36 -35.83
C GLU A 297 12.73 13.09 -34.84
N LYS A 298 12.41 12.38 -33.75
CA LYS A 298 13.35 11.93 -32.74
C LYS A 298 13.32 10.40 -32.67
N LYS A 299 14.48 9.76 -32.47
CA LYS A 299 14.57 8.29 -32.36
C LYS A 299 14.80 7.84 -30.93
N LYS A 300 14.08 6.81 -30.51
CA LYS A 300 14.15 6.22 -29.17
C LYS A 300 14.07 4.70 -29.26
N VAL A 301 14.66 4.03 -28.27
CA VAL A 301 14.38 2.61 -28.00
C VAL A 301 13.56 2.55 -26.71
N VAL A 302 12.40 1.90 -26.79
CA VAL A 302 11.52 1.61 -25.66
C VAL A 302 11.83 0.19 -25.18
N GLU A 303 12.03 0.03 -23.88
CA GLU A 303 12.23 -1.25 -23.21
C GLU A 303 11.16 -1.41 -22.11
N VAL A 304 10.94 -2.63 -21.61
CA VAL A 304 9.90 -2.94 -20.59
C VAL A 304 9.96 -1.97 -19.39
N ASN A 305 11.16 -1.67 -18.90
CA ASN A 305 11.40 -0.75 -17.77
C ASN A 305 11.96 0.63 -18.20
N LYS A 306 11.86 0.98 -19.50
CA LYS A 306 12.28 2.28 -20.05
C LYS A 306 11.24 2.75 -21.08
N PRO A 307 10.12 3.35 -20.64
CA PRO A 307 9.10 3.89 -21.55
C PRO A 307 9.63 5.00 -22.45
N LEU A 308 8.89 5.29 -23.53
CA LEU A 308 8.97 6.61 -24.18
C LEU A 308 8.21 7.60 -23.30
N GLU A 309 8.86 8.67 -22.86
CA GLU A 309 8.26 9.71 -22.01
C GLU A 309 8.19 11.03 -22.78
N ILE A 310 6.99 11.61 -22.87
CA ILE A 310 6.70 12.86 -23.59
C ILE A 310 5.77 13.70 -22.72
N ASN A 311 6.25 14.85 -22.24
CA ASN A 311 5.47 15.86 -21.49
C ASN A 311 4.61 15.33 -20.32
N GLY A 312 5.04 14.23 -19.68
CA GLY A 312 4.36 13.58 -18.56
C GLY A 312 3.51 12.36 -18.94
N THR A 313 3.23 12.18 -20.23
CA THR A 313 2.66 10.96 -20.80
C THR A 313 3.77 9.93 -21.05
N LYS A 314 3.47 8.64 -20.85
CA LYS A 314 4.43 7.54 -20.95
C LYS A 314 3.85 6.40 -21.77
N ALA A 315 4.57 5.95 -22.80
CA ALA A 315 4.25 4.76 -23.57
C ALA A 315 5.14 3.59 -23.10
N TYR A 316 4.55 2.66 -22.36
CA TYR A 316 5.20 1.45 -21.86
C TYR A 316 5.06 0.30 -22.85
N LEU A 317 6.14 -0.45 -23.07
CA LEU A 317 6.12 -1.69 -23.85
C LEU A 317 5.54 -2.83 -23.01
N VAL A 318 4.28 -3.21 -23.25
CA VAL A 318 3.54 -4.19 -22.43
C VAL A 318 3.33 -5.55 -23.11
N GLY A 319 3.54 -5.65 -24.42
CA GLY A 319 3.42 -6.93 -25.13
C GLY A 319 4.11 -6.93 -26.50
N HIS A 320 4.23 -8.12 -27.09
CA HIS A 320 4.79 -8.32 -28.42
C HIS A 320 4.10 -9.50 -29.13
N GLY A 321 4.27 -9.62 -30.44
CA GLY A 321 3.92 -10.84 -31.15
C GLY A 321 4.29 -10.79 -32.63
N TYR A 322 3.67 -11.69 -33.40
CA TYR A 322 3.87 -11.83 -34.84
C TYR A 322 2.59 -11.48 -35.60
N ALA A 323 2.77 -10.89 -36.78
CA ALA A 323 1.72 -10.61 -37.74
C ALA A 323 2.04 -11.28 -39.10
N PRO A 324 1.71 -12.58 -39.28
CA PRO A 324 1.85 -13.27 -40.55
C PRO A 324 1.12 -12.53 -41.67
N LYS A 325 1.80 -12.29 -42.81
CA LYS A 325 1.15 -11.76 -44.00
C LYS A 325 0.41 -12.85 -44.74
N VAL A 326 -0.85 -12.58 -45.08
CA VAL A 326 -1.74 -13.51 -45.77
C VAL A 326 -2.42 -12.86 -46.96
N THR A 327 -2.41 -13.56 -48.09
CA THR A 327 -3.12 -13.16 -49.31
C THR A 327 -4.28 -14.12 -49.56
N VAL A 328 -5.51 -13.60 -49.60
CA VAL A 328 -6.71 -14.35 -49.96
C VAL A 328 -7.10 -14.01 -51.40
N ARG A 329 -7.38 -15.04 -52.20
CA ARG A 329 -7.83 -14.95 -53.59
C ARG A 329 -9.18 -15.63 -53.76
N ASP A 330 -10.05 -15.05 -54.57
CA ASP A 330 -11.34 -15.65 -54.93
C ASP A 330 -11.18 -16.87 -55.88
N GLY A 331 -12.29 -17.51 -56.24
CA GLY A 331 -12.31 -18.63 -57.19
C GLY A 331 -11.84 -18.28 -58.63
N ARG A 332 -11.61 -17.00 -58.93
CA ARG A 332 -11.07 -16.50 -60.21
C ARG A 332 -9.59 -16.12 -60.10
N GLY A 333 -8.98 -16.27 -58.93
CA GLY A 333 -7.59 -15.88 -58.64
C GLY A 333 -7.38 -14.41 -58.28
N LYS A 334 -8.44 -13.58 -58.28
CA LYS A 334 -8.37 -12.16 -57.91
C LYS A 334 -8.07 -12.04 -56.42
N VAL A 335 -7.11 -11.20 -56.05
CA VAL A 335 -6.88 -10.85 -54.64
C VAL A 335 -8.10 -10.12 -54.08
N VAL A 336 -8.57 -10.58 -52.93
CA VAL A 336 -9.69 -9.99 -52.17
C VAL A 336 -9.28 -9.57 -50.74
N TYR A 337 -8.12 -10.03 -50.27
CA TYR A 337 -7.50 -9.59 -49.02
C TYR A 337 -5.98 -9.78 -49.11
N SER A 338 -5.20 -8.86 -48.55
CA SER A 338 -3.73 -8.94 -48.52
C SER A 338 -3.18 -8.06 -47.40
N ALA A 339 -2.98 -8.62 -46.20
CA ALA A 339 -2.50 -7.88 -45.03
C ALA A 339 -1.65 -8.76 -44.10
N SER A 340 -0.83 -8.11 -43.26
CA SER A 340 -0.28 -8.70 -42.04
C SER A 340 -1.37 -8.73 -40.98
N VAL A 341 -1.61 -9.89 -40.38
CA VAL A 341 -2.70 -10.08 -39.39
C VAL A 341 -2.08 -10.34 -38.02
N PRO A 342 -2.20 -9.41 -37.05
CA PRO A 342 -1.63 -9.61 -35.73
C PRO A 342 -2.35 -10.73 -34.98
N LEU A 343 -1.57 -11.69 -34.46
CA LEU A 343 -2.07 -12.81 -33.67
C LEU A 343 -1.57 -12.67 -32.24
N LEU A 344 -2.45 -12.92 -31.27
CA LEU A 344 -2.18 -12.71 -29.84
C LEU A 344 -1.58 -13.96 -29.20
N PRO A 345 -0.43 -13.87 -28.51
CA PRO A 345 0.14 -14.98 -27.74
C PRO A 345 -0.83 -15.55 -26.70
N ILE A 346 -0.81 -16.88 -26.58
CA ILE A 346 -1.50 -17.64 -25.52
C ILE A 346 -0.51 -18.34 -24.56
N ASP A 347 0.79 -18.29 -24.86
CA ASP A 347 1.86 -18.79 -24.00
C ASP A 347 3.13 -17.91 -24.11
N SER A 348 4.12 -18.19 -23.26
CA SER A 348 5.44 -17.53 -23.28
C SER A 348 6.36 -17.99 -24.41
N MET A 349 6.02 -19.08 -25.11
CA MET A 349 6.77 -19.59 -26.27
C MET A 349 6.33 -18.95 -27.60
N GLY A 350 5.47 -17.93 -27.53
CA GLY A 350 4.99 -17.18 -28.69
C GLY A 350 3.94 -17.92 -29.54
N THR A 351 3.37 -19.02 -29.04
CA THR A 351 2.19 -19.63 -29.66
C THR A 351 1.06 -18.62 -29.63
N ALA A 352 0.45 -18.33 -30.79
CA ALA A 352 -0.48 -17.21 -30.94
C ALA A 352 -1.77 -17.61 -31.68
N THR A 353 -2.87 -16.92 -31.37
CA THR A 353 -4.19 -17.17 -31.98
C THR A 353 -4.81 -15.87 -32.48
N GLY A 354 -5.75 -15.99 -33.43
CA GLY A 354 -6.50 -14.85 -33.94
C GLY A 354 -7.49 -15.23 -35.03
N ALA A 355 -8.00 -14.23 -35.75
CA ALA A 355 -8.94 -14.42 -36.84
C ALA A 355 -8.55 -13.57 -38.05
N ILE A 356 -8.53 -14.18 -39.23
CA ILE A 356 -8.42 -13.47 -40.51
C ILE A 356 -9.85 -13.25 -41.01
N LYS A 357 -10.26 -11.99 -41.16
CA LYS A 357 -11.62 -11.59 -41.56
C LYS A 357 -11.59 -10.89 -42.91
N VAL A 358 -12.20 -11.50 -43.94
CA VAL A 358 -12.39 -10.91 -45.27
C VAL A 358 -13.81 -10.36 -45.33
N LEU A 359 -13.93 -9.04 -45.25
CA LEU A 359 -15.20 -8.35 -45.05
C LEU A 359 -15.96 -8.11 -46.36
N ASP A 360 -15.23 -7.97 -47.46
CA ASP A 360 -15.73 -7.56 -48.77
C ASP A 360 -14.93 -8.24 -49.91
N GLY A 361 -15.16 -7.80 -51.15
CA GLY A 361 -14.42 -8.22 -52.34
C GLY A 361 -14.67 -9.66 -52.85
N TYR A 362 -14.87 -10.62 -51.95
CA TYR A 362 -15.12 -12.03 -52.27
C TYR A 362 -16.52 -12.25 -52.88
N ARG A 363 -16.59 -13.23 -53.78
CA ARG A 363 -17.83 -13.73 -54.37
C ARG A 363 -17.75 -15.24 -54.50
N ASP A 364 -18.86 -15.91 -54.20
CA ASP A 364 -18.98 -17.36 -54.33
C ASP A 364 -18.99 -17.82 -55.80
N LYS A 365 -19.13 -19.14 -56.01
CA LYS A 365 -19.24 -19.77 -57.33
C LYS A 365 -20.45 -19.29 -58.16
N ASN A 366 -21.46 -18.72 -57.52
CA ASN A 366 -22.68 -18.19 -58.14
C ASN A 366 -22.57 -16.66 -58.38
N GLY A 367 -21.45 -16.02 -58.00
CA GLY A 367 -21.24 -14.58 -58.09
C GLY A 367 -21.82 -13.76 -56.93
N LYS A 368 -22.47 -14.40 -55.96
CA LYS A 368 -23.05 -13.77 -54.76
C LYS A 368 -21.93 -13.27 -53.84
N PRO A 369 -22.01 -12.05 -53.27
CA PRO A 369 -21.09 -11.60 -52.24
C PRO A 369 -21.28 -12.40 -50.95
N GLU A 370 -20.19 -12.87 -50.36
CA GLU A 370 -20.14 -13.49 -49.03
C GLU A 370 -18.84 -13.06 -48.32
N GLN A 371 -18.80 -13.18 -47.00
CA GLN A 371 -17.59 -12.94 -46.20
C GLN A 371 -16.84 -14.25 -45.96
N LEU A 372 -15.51 -14.18 -45.84
CA LEU A 372 -14.67 -15.32 -45.46
C LEU A 372 -14.05 -15.09 -44.08
N GLY A 373 -13.98 -16.15 -43.29
CA GLY A 373 -13.35 -16.14 -41.97
C GLY A 373 -12.41 -17.32 -41.81
N PHE A 374 -11.21 -17.07 -41.28
CA PHE A 374 -10.27 -18.12 -40.93
C PHE A 374 -9.86 -17.99 -39.47
N ASN A 375 -10.18 -19.01 -38.66
CA ASN A 375 -9.57 -19.14 -37.33
C ASN A 375 -8.09 -19.46 -37.56
N ALA A 376 -7.23 -18.58 -37.07
CA ALA A 376 -5.79 -18.60 -37.29
C ALA A 376 -5.06 -18.98 -35.99
N PHE A 377 -4.11 -19.91 -36.12
CA PHE A 377 -3.28 -20.36 -35.02
C PHE A 377 -1.84 -20.43 -35.53
N PHE A 378 -0.93 -19.67 -34.91
CA PHE A 378 0.45 -19.51 -35.34
C PHE A 378 1.42 -20.03 -34.29
N VAL A 379 2.48 -20.68 -34.76
CA VAL A 379 3.58 -21.19 -33.94
C VAL A 379 4.90 -20.72 -34.55
N PRO A 380 5.73 -19.94 -33.83
CA PRO A 380 7.05 -19.50 -34.30
C PRO A 380 8.03 -20.67 -34.55
N THR A 381 8.10 -21.63 -33.63
CA THR A 381 8.98 -22.82 -33.77
C THR A 381 8.18 -24.10 -33.58
N PHE A 382 7.71 -24.68 -34.69
CA PHE A 382 6.94 -25.91 -34.69
C PHE A 382 7.85 -27.13 -34.50
N ALA A 383 7.47 -28.05 -33.59
CA ALA A 383 8.25 -29.24 -33.23
C ALA A 383 8.52 -30.20 -34.40
N GLY A 384 7.56 -30.32 -35.32
CA GLY A 384 7.60 -31.28 -36.42
C GLY A 384 6.27 -32.03 -36.54
N ASP A 385 6.01 -32.58 -37.72
CA ASP A 385 4.81 -33.40 -37.95
C ASP A 385 4.96 -34.74 -37.19
N GLY A 386 3.95 -35.12 -36.39
CA GLY A 386 4.02 -36.27 -35.48
C GLY A 386 4.64 -35.99 -34.10
N MET A 387 5.38 -34.89 -33.93
CA MET A 387 6.15 -34.60 -32.70
C MET A 387 5.35 -33.90 -31.57
N GLY A 388 4.03 -33.74 -31.72
CA GLY A 388 3.17 -33.17 -30.67
C GLY A 388 2.01 -32.33 -31.17
N GLN A 389 1.45 -31.51 -30.26
CA GLN A 389 0.37 -30.57 -30.54
C GLN A 389 0.89 -29.30 -31.28
N MET A 390 -0.02 -28.43 -31.75
CA MET A 390 0.36 -27.10 -32.27
C MET A 390 0.72 -26.17 -31.10
N PHE A 391 1.92 -26.33 -30.54
CA PHE A 391 2.51 -25.41 -29.57
C PHE A 391 3.98 -25.17 -29.89
N SER A 392 4.44 -23.95 -29.64
CA SER A 392 5.78 -23.49 -29.96
C SER A 392 6.83 -24.06 -29.01
N GLN A 393 7.95 -24.50 -29.56
CA GLN A 393 9.10 -25.00 -28.80
C GLN A 393 10.14 -23.91 -28.53
N PHE A 394 9.95 -22.71 -29.10
CA PHE A 394 10.85 -21.56 -28.93
C PHE A 394 10.19 -20.24 -29.39
N PRO A 395 10.38 -19.10 -28.70
CA PRO A 395 9.72 -17.83 -29.05
C PRO A 395 10.11 -17.21 -30.40
N ALA A 396 11.34 -17.44 -30.87
CA ALA A 396 11.80 -16.94 -32.18
C ALA A 396 11.22 -17.77 -33.34
N PRO A 397 11.14 -17.23 -34.58
CA PRO A 397 10.42 -17.87 -35.69
C PRO A 397 11.33 -18.84 -36.47
N ILE A 398 11.84 -19.90 -35.83
CA ILE A 398 12.81 -20.84 -36.43
C ILE A 398 12.13 -21.79 -37.43
N ASN A 399 10.91 -22.25 -37.13
CA ASN A 399 10.16 -23.18 -37.99
C ASN A 399 8.67 -22.79 -38.03
N PRO A 400 8.33 -21.61 -38.58
CA PRO A 400 7.01 -21.01 -38.41
C PRO A 400 5.92 -21.80 -39.13
N ARG A 401 4.76 -21.92 -38.49
CA ARG A 401 3.56 -22.56 -39.05
C ARG A 401 2.32 -21.74 -38.76
N LEU A 402 1.47 -21.61 -39.78
CA LEU A 402 0.14 -21.00 -39.68
C LEU A 402 -0.91 -22.07 -39.95
N ALA A 403 -1.64 -22.51 -38.92
CA ALA A 403 -2.81 -23.37 -39.08
C ALA A 403 -4.07 -22.52 -39.24
N LEU A 404 -4.82 -22.79 -40.30
CA LEU A 404 -6.06 -22.10 -40.65
C LEU A 404 -7.22 -23.09 -40.66
N SER A 405 -8.37 -22.68 -40.11
CA SER A 405 -9.67 -23.38 -40.25
C SER A 405 -10.67 -22.47 -40.95
N ALA A 406 -11.25 -22.91 -42.07
CA ALA A 406 -11.95 -22.02 -43.00
C ALA A 406 -13.49 -22.01 -42.89
N TYR A 407 -14.07 -20.81 -42.96
CA TYR A 407 -15.50 -20.54 -42.90
C TYR A 407 -15.92 -19.51 -43.98
N HIS A 408 -17.19 -19.53 -44.39
CA HIS A 408 -17.82 -18.51 -45.24
C HIS A 408 -19.23 -18.15 -44.74
N GLY A 409 -19.81 -17.05 -45.20
CA GLY A 409 -21.17 -16.62 -44.87
C GLY A 409 -21.23 -15.16 -44.46
N SER A 410 -21.68 -14.88 -43.23
CA SER A 410 -21.59 -13.55 -42.61
C SER A 410 -20.83 -13.59 -41.29
N LEU A 411 -19.89 -12.66 -41.14
CA LEU A 411 -19.13 -12.37 -39.92
C LEU A 411 -19.92 -11.50 -38.92
N GLY A 412 -21.12 -11.04 -39.29
CA GLY A 412 -21.95 -10.16 -38.48
C GLY A 412 -21.45 -8.72 -38.34
N VAL A 413 -20.36 -8.33 -39.01
CA VAL A 413 -19.76 -6.99 -38.93
C VAL A 413 -20.74 -5.88 -39.37
N ASP A 414 -21.59 -6.19 -40.35
CA ASP A 414 -22.56 -5.26 -40.95
C ASP A 414 -23.76 -4.96 -40.04
N SER A 415 -23.79 -5.51 -38.82
CA SER A 415 -24.88 -5.32 -37.85
C SER A 415 -24.74 -4.08 -36.96
N GLY A 416 -23.59 -3.40 -37.00
CA GLY A 416 -23.28 -2.27 -36.11
C GLY A 416 -22.99 -2.67 -34.65
N VAL A 417 -23.05 -3.95 -34.30
CA VAL A 417 -22.71 -4.46 -32.96
C VAL A 417 -21.18 -4.65 -32.87
N PRO A 418 -20.50 -4.06 -31.87
CA PRO A 418 -19.07 -4.29 -31.63
C PRO A 418 -18.75 -5.77 -31.44
N GLN A 419 -17.63 -6.23 -32.01
CA GLN A 419 -17.20 -7.62 -31.92
C GLN A 419 -15.67 -7.71 -31.81
N ASN A 420 -15.18 -8.77 -31.14
CA ASN A 420 -13.76 -9.05 -30.99
C ASN A 420 -13.10 -9.25 -32.38
N VAL A 421 -12.07 -8.46 -32.72
CA VAL A 421 -11.36 -8.55 -34.00
C VAL A 421 -10.56 -9.85 -34.13
N TYR A 422 -10.03 -10.37 -33.02
CA TYR A 422 -9.18 -11.57 -32.95
C TYR A 422 -9.96 -12.90 -32.92
N GLN A 423 -11.29 -12.88 -32.88
CA GLN A 423 -12.11 -14.10 -32.86
C GLN A 423 -13.23 -14.06 -33.91
N LEU A 424 -13.59 -15.21 -34.49
CA LEU A 424 -14.73 -15.33 -35.40
C LEU A 424 -16.03 -15.57 -34.63
N ASP A 425 -17.05 -14.75 -34.87
CA ASP A 425 -18.44 -15.13 -34.58
C ASP A 425 -18.93 -16.11 -35.68
N THR A 426 -18.86 -17.41 -35.39
CA THR A 426 -19.28 -18.43 -36.36
C THR A 426 -20.80 -18.67 -36.39
N ARG A 427 -21.62 -17.95 -35.62
CA ARG A 427 -23.08 -18.21 -35.49
C ARG A 427 -23.83 -18.03 -36.82
N LYS A 428 -23.35 -17.18 -37.72
CA LYS A 428 -23.90 -16.95 -39.07
C LYS A 428 -22.97 -17.43 -40.20
N MET A 429 -22.05 -18.34 -39.88
CA MET A 429 -21.06 -18.89 -40.82
C MET A 429 -21.26 -20.38 -41.08
N GLN A 430 -20.99 -20.79 -42.32
CA GLN A 430 -20.88 -22.18 -42.73
C GLN A 430 -19.41 -22.60 -42.76
N LYS A 431 -19.15 -23.86 -42.40
CA LYS A 431 -17.82 -24.47 -42.43
C LYS A 431 -17.48 -24.84 -43.88
N PHE A 432 -16.30 -24.47 -44.39
CA PHE A 432 -15.77 -25.21 -45.53
C PHE A 432 -15.53 -26.66 -45.10
N LYS A 433 -15.83 -27.61 -45.98
CA LYS A 433 -15.74 -29.05 -45.68
C LYS A 433 -14.59 -29.72 -46.42
N ASP A 434 -13.89 -30.60 -45.72
CA ASP A 434 -12.92 -31.52 -46.33
C ASP A 434 -13.62 -32.71 -47.03
N ALA A 435 -12.84 -33.68 -47.50
CA ALA A 435 -13.37 -34.89 -48.14
C ALA A 435 -14.18 -35.80 -47.19
N ASN A 436 -13.98 -35.69 -45.88
CA ASN A 436 -14.68 -36.44 -44.83
C ASN A 436 -15.96 -35.70 -44.36
N GLY A 437 -16.16 -34.45 -44.80
CA GLY A 437 -17.25 -33.59 -44.35
C GLY A 437 -16.96 -32.79 -43.07
N GLU A 438 -15.74 -32.89 -42.53
CA GLU A 438 -15.26 -32.15 -41.36
C GLU A 438 -14.89 -30.70 -41.70
N LEU A 439 -14.61 -29.88 -40.68
CA LEU A 439 -14.12 -28.51 -40.87
C LEU A 439 -12.77 -28.52 -41.59
N PHE A 440 -12.72 -27.94 -42.79
CA PHE A 440 -11.52 -27.86 -43.62
C PHE A 440 -10.43 -27.03 -42.93
N LYS A 441 -9.34 -27.72 -42.58
CA LYS A 441 -8.16 -27.19 -41.88
C LYS A 441 -6.92 -27.40 -42.74
N LYS A 442 -5.96 -26.48 -42.69
CA LYS A 442 -4.61 -26.71 -43.20
C LYS A 442 -3.55 -26.01 -42.35
N ARG A 443 -2.46 -26.72 -42.05
CA ARG A 443 -1.21 -26.16 -41.51
C ARG A 443 -0.30 -25.78 -42.67
N LEU A 444 0.05 -24.49 -42.76
CA LEU A 444 0.86 -23.90 -43.83
C LEU A 444 2.29 -23.62 -43.35
N LYS A 445 3.26 -23.89 -44.21
CA LYS A 445 4.61 -23.31 -44.17
C LYS A 445 4.59 -21.88 -44.74
N ILE A 446 5.66 -21.11 -44.51
CA ILE A 446 5.89 -19.85 -45.23
C ILE A 446 5.93 -20.12 -46.74
N GLY A 447 5.23 -19.29 -47.53
CA GLY A 447 5.09 -19.42 -48.98
C GLY A 447 4.06 -20.47 -49.43
N GLU A 448 3.32 -21.10 -48.52
CA GLU A 448 2.39 -22.18 -48.85
C GLU A 448 0.94 -21.71 -48.99
N THR A 449 0.21 -22.30 -49.95
CA THR A 449 -1.20 -22.01 -50.23
C THR A 449 -2.15 -23.11 -49.71
N MET A 450 -3.23 -22.68 -49.05
CA MET A 450 -4.46 -23.42 -48.77
C MET A 450 -5.45 -23.16 -49.90
N LYS A 451 -5.63 -24.10 -50.83
CA LYS A 451 -6.72 -24.06 -51.82
C LYS A 451 -8.03 -24.40 -51.12
N LEU A 452 -9.08 -23.61 -51.32
CA LEU A 452 -10.37 -23.84 -50.69
C LEU A 452 -11.22 -24.85 -51.49
N PRO A 453 -12.07 -25.66 -50.83
CA PRO A 453 -12.90 -26.66 -51.50
C PRO A 453 -13.83 -26.06 -52.56
N ASN A 454 -14.29 -26.89 -53.50
CA ASN A 454 -15.29 -26.53 -54.52
C ASN A 454 -14.92 -25.33 -55.41
N GLY A 455 -13.61 -25.02 -55.55
CA GLY A 455 -13.14 -23.88 -56.34
C GLY A 455 -13.32 -22.52 -55.66
N ALA A 456 -13.57 -22.47 -54.34
CA ALA A 456 -13.84 -21.24 -53.59
C ALA A 456 -12.61 -20.31 -53.38
N GLY A 457 -11.56 -20.46 -54.18
CA GLY A 457 -10.35 -19.64 -54.11
C GLY A 457 -9.25 -20.23 -53.22
N SER A 458 -8.47 -19.38 -52.57
CA SER A 458 -7.32 -19.80 -51.77
C SER A 458 -6.81 -18.76 -50.77
N VAL A 459 -6.08 -19.21 -49.75
CA VAL A 459 -5.29 -18.38 -48.83
C VAL A 459 -3.83 -18.77 -48.92
N THR A 460 -2.90 -17.82 -49.00
CA THR A 460 -1.45 -18.07 -48.97
C THR A 460 -0.84 -17.41 -47.75
N PHE A 461 0.01 -18.14 -47.02
CA PHE A 461 0.91 -17.56 -46.02
C PHE A 461 2.14 -17.02 -46.77
N GLU A 462 2.29 -15.71 -46.83
CA GLU A 462 3.35 -15.06 -47.61
C GLU A 462 4.73 -15.16 -46.93
N ARG A 463 5.78 -14.69 -47.63
CA ARG A 463 7.16 -14.65 -47.11
C ARG A 463 7.41 -13.59 -46.04
N GLU A 464 6.50 -12.64 -45.88
CA GLU A 464 6.62 -11.52 -44.95
C GLU A 464 5.99 -11.88 -43.59
N LEU A 465 6.81 -11.85 -42.55
CA LEU A 465 6.40 -12.06 -41.16
C LEU A 465 6.82 -10.83 -40.36
N LYS A 466 5.94 -9.85 -40.25
CA LYS A 466 6.14 -8.70 -39.36
C LYS A 466 6.06 -9.14 -37.90
N GLN A 467 6.73 -8.41 -37.02
CA GLN A 467 6.41 -8.39 -35.60
C GLN A 467 5.44 -7.24 -35.28
N TRP A 468 4.91 -7.24 -34.06
CA TRP A 468 4.14 -6.14 -33.48
C TRP A 468 4.54 -5.94 -32.02
N ALA A 469 4.35 -4.72 -31.53
CA ALA A 469 4.50 -4.35 -30.13
C ALA A 469 3.17 -3.74 -29.63
N SER A 470 2.78 -4.08 -28.41
CA SER A 470 1.66 -3.44 -27.72
C SER A 470 2.18 -2.44 -26.71
N PHE A 471 1.61 -1.25 -26.75
CA PHE A 471 1.94 -0.13 -25.87
C PHE A 471 0.76 0.20 -24.98
N GLN A 472 1.02 0.39 -23.69
CA GLN A 472 0.12 1.07 -22.77
C GLN A 472 0.60 2.52 -22.68
N ILE A 473 -0.19 3.44 -23.23
CA ILE A 473 0.06 4.87 -23.11
C ILE A 473 -0.72 5.37 -21.90
N SER A 474 -0.05 5.96 -20.92
CA SER A 474 -0.71 6.55 -19.75
C SER A 474 -0.12 7.90 -19.35
N GLN A 475 -0.99 8.78 -18.84
CA GLN A 475 -0.66 10.12 -18.35
C GLN A 475 -1.07 10.15 -16.87
N GLU A 476 -0.10 10.22 -15.96
CA GLU A 476 -0.34 10.09 -14.52
C GLU A 476 0.11 11.34 -13.77
N PRO A 477 -0.73 12.40 -13.72
CA PRO A 477 -0.44 13.61 -12.96
C PRO A 477 -0.37 13.31 -11.46
N GLY A 478 0.28 14.19 -10.70
CA GLY A 478 0.45 14.02 -9.24
C GLY A 478 1.53 13.02 -8.82
N SER A 479 2.03 12.14 -9.70
CA SER A 479 3.10 11.17 -9.42
C SER A 479 4.33 11.78 -8.70
N GLY A 480 4.82 12.94 -9.17
CA GLY A 480 5.90 13.69 -8.51
C GLY A 480 5.53 14.26 -7.12
N TRP A 481 4.26 14.64 -6.91
CA TRP A 481 3.75 15.07 -5.60
C TRP A 481 3.60 13.90 -4.63
N ALA A 482 3.21 12.71 -5.12
CA ALA A 482 3.17 11.49 -4.34
C ALA A 482 4.57 11.07 -3.88
N LEU A 483 5.58 11.15 -4.76
CA LEU A 483 6.99 10.92 -4.41
C LEU A 483 7.50 11.93 -3.36
N GLY A 484 7.25 13.23 -3.56
CA GLY A 484 7.59 14.26 -2.58
C GLY A 484 6.90 14.04 -1.23
N GLY A 485 5.64 13.61 -1.24
CA GLY A 485 4.89 13.17 -0.07
C GLY A 485 5.54 11.96 0.61
N ALA A 486 5.87 10.89 -0.11
CA ALA A 486 6.51 9.70 0.46
C ALA A 486 7.86 10.02 1.13
N VAL A 487 8.71 10.81 0.48
CA VAL A 487 10.00 11.26 1.06
C VAL A 487 9.79 12.13 2.31
N ALA A 488 8.85 13.07 2.27
CA ALA A 488 8.50 13.90 3.42
C ALA A 488 7.89 13.08 4.57
N ALA A 489 7.12 12.02 4.28
CA ALA A 489 6.57 11.12 5.27
C ALA A 489 7.68 10.33 5.98
N ILE A 490 8.62 9.75 5.24
CA ILE A 490 9.77 9.03 5.79
C ILE A 490 10.63 9.96 6.66
N ALA A 491 10.97 11.16 6.16
CA ALA A 491 11.74 12.15 6.91
C ALA A 491 11.01 12.65 8.17
N GLY A 492 9.70 12.88 8.07
CA GLY A 492 8.83 13.27 9.19
C GLY A 492 8.74 12.18 10.26
N LEU A 493 8.58 10.91 9.85
CA LEU A 493 8.55 9.76 10.75
C LEU A 493 9.90 9.57 11.45
N ALA A 494 11.02 9.61 10.72
CA ALA A 494 12.35 9.54 11.29
C ALA A 494 12.60 10.68 12.31
N GLY A 495 12.23 11.92 11.96
CA GLY A 495 12.29 13.05 12.89
C GLY A 495 11.37 12.89 14.12
N SER A 496 10.18 12.31 13.93
CA SER A 496 9.23 12.00 15.00
C SER A 496 9.73 10.93 15.96
N LEU A 497 10.48 9.93 15.47
CA LEU A 497 10.99 8.82 16.29
C LEU A 497 12.31 9.17 16.97
N PHE A 498 13.34 9.53 16.20
CA PHE A 498 14.73 9.67 16.68
C PHE A 498 14.99 10.98 17.46
N ILE A 499 14.24 12.06 17.19
CA ILE A 499 14.43 13.30 17.96
C ILE A 499 13.69 13.19 19.29
N GLN A 500 14.41 13.14 20.40
CA GLN A 500 13.81 13.20 21.74
C GLN A 500 13.58 14.65 22.18
N ARG A 501 12.34 15.00 22.53
CA ARG A 501 12.04 16.25 23.26
C ARG A 501 12.44 16.07 24.72
N ARG A 502 13.22 17.03 25.23
CA ARG A 502 13.73 17.04 26.60
C ARG A 502 13.65 18.43 27.21
N ARG A 503 13.46 18.47 28.52
CA ARG A 503 13.46 19.67 29.36
C ARG A 503 14.48 19.51 30.47
N VAL A 504 15.08 20.62 30.86
CA VAL A 504 16.02 20.73 31.98
C VAL A 504 15.59 21.95 32.79
N TRP A 505 15.59 21.81 34.11
CA TRP A 505 15.40 22.92 35.04
C TRP A 505 16.59 22.99 35.99
N VAL A 506 17.07 24.20 36.23
CA VAL A 506 18.01 24.52 37.32
C VAL A 506 17.31 25.51 38.25
N ARG A 507 17.39 25.29 39.55
CA ARG A 507 16.89 26.18 40.58
C ARG A 507 17.98 26.36 41.64
N ALA A 508 18.39 27.59 41.87
CA ALA A 508 19.25 27.94 43.00
C ALA A 508 18.44 28.70 44.05
N GLN A 509 18.59 28.33 45.33
CA GLN A 509 17.95 29.00 46.47
C GLN A 509 18.92 29.07 47.64
N ARG A 510 18.97 30.20 48.36
CA ARG A 510 19.81 30.32 49.56
C ARG A 510 19.16 29.55 50.72
N GLY A 511 19.91 28.65 51.35
CA GLY A 511 19.48 27.95 52.56
C GLY A 511 19.41 28.88 53.76
N ALA A 512 18.71 28.44 54.82
CA ALA A 512 18.62 29.18 56.08
C ALA A 512 19.96 29.27 56.84
N ASP A 513 20.85 28.32 56.58
CA ASP A 513 22.27 28.27 56.97
C ASP A 513 23.17 29.18 56.12
N GLY A 514 22.61 29.93 55.15
CA GLY A 514 23.37 30.86 54.34
C GLY A 514 24.22 30.22 53.24
N VAL A 515 24.00 28.96 52.85
CA VAL A 515 24.65 28.30 51.70
C VAL A 515 23.63 28.01 50.59
N THR A 516 23.96 28.28 49.32
CA THR A 516 23.04 28.05 48.19
C THR A 516 22.86 26.56 47.92
N VAL A 517 21.60 26.10 47.85
CA VAL A 517 21.24 24.78 47.34
C VAL A 517 20.91 24.91 45.85
N VAL A 518 21.52 24.07 45.03
CA VAL A 518 21.25 23.96 43.59
C VAL A 518 20.48 22.67 43.35
N GLU A 519 19.23 22.75 42.90
CA GLU A 519 18.47 21.63 42.34
C GLU A 519 18.64 21.64 40.81
N MET A 520 18.96 20.50 40.20
CA MET A 520 19.00 20.34 38.75
C MET A 520 18.27 19.07 38.32
N ALA A 521 17.32 19.19 37.39
CA ALA A 521 16.44 18.08 37.02
C ALA A 521 16.12 18.02 35.52
N GLY A 522 15.95 16.82 35.01
CA GLY A 522 15.70 16.51 33.60
C GLY A 522 14.40 15.73 33.39
N LEU A 523 13.70 16.01 32.29
CA LEU A 523 12.54 15.24 31.83
C LEU A 523 12.57 15.05 30.32
N GLY A 524 12.72 13.81 29.89
CA GLY A 524 12.38 13.36 28.53
C GLY A 524 10.98 12.76 28.48
N ARG A 525 10.57 12.33 27.28
CA ARG A 525 9.43 11.42 27.10
C ARG A 525 9.96 10.06 26.69
N SER A 526 9.56 9.02 27.43
CA SER A 526 10.24 7.73 27.64
C SER A 526 11.48 7.81 28.56
N GLU A 527 11.67 6.76 29.36
CA GLU A 527 12.70 6.64 30.40
C GLU A 527 14.04 6.15 29.82
N SER A 528 14.56 6.86 28.80
CA SER A 528 15.87 6.54 28.24
C SER A 528 17.00 7.08 29.12
N ALA A 529 17.96 6.23 29.50
CA ALA A 529 19.15 6.57 30.29
C ALA A 529 19.88 7.85 29.82
N LYS A 530 19.88 8.10 28.50
CA LYS A 530 20.37 9.33 27.84
C LYS A 530 19.90 10.66 28.47
N VAL A 531 18.74 10.68 29.13
CA VAL A 531 18.26 11.87 29.86
C VAL A 531 19.02 12.10 31.16
N ALA A 532 19.34 11.02 31.89
CA ALA A 532 20.20 11.08 33.08
C ALA A 532 21.66 11.35 32.71
N GLU A 533 22.17 10.73 31.63
CA GLU A 533 23.50 11.00 31.07
C GLU A 533 23.69 12.48 30.67
N GLU A 534 22.76 13.05 29.89
CA GLU A 534 22.84 14.47 29.49
C GLU A 534 22.62 15.40 30.71
N LEU A 535 21.82 15.00 31.71
CA LEU A 535 21.69 15.78 32.95
C LEU A 535 22.99 15.74 33.78
N ALA A 536 23.63 14.59 33.95
CA ALA A 536 24.89 14.46 34.68
C ALA A 536 26.03 15.25 34.01
N ALA A 537 26.14 15.18 32.68
CA ALA A 537 27.10 15.97 31.91
C ALA A 537 26.84 17.49 32.00
N LEU A 538 25.58 17.91 32.07
CA LEU A 538 25.22 19.32 32.31
C LEU A 538 25.46 19.73 33.77
N ALA A 539 25.25 18.84 34.74
CA ALA A 539 25.46 19.12 36.16
C ALA A 539 26.95 19.28 36.47
N ALA A 540 27.82 18.41 35.96
CA ALA A 540 29.27 18.55 36.08
C ALA A 540 29.76 19.89 35.49
N GLU A 541 29.35 20.22 34.26
CA GLU A 541 29.76 21.47 33.59
C GLU A 541 29.14 22.76 34.21
N LEU A 542 28.15 22.61 35.10
CA LEU A 542 27.62 23.68 35.94
C LEU A 542 28.34 23.73 37.30
N HIS A 543 28.70 22.58 37.86
CA HIS A 543 29.49 22.45 39.09
C HIS A 543 30.89 23.07 38.93
N ASP A 544 31.52 22.94 37.77
CA ASP A 544 32.77 23.65 37.40
C ASP A 544 32.70 25.18 37.58
N ARG A 545 31.49 25.76 37.63
CA ARG A 545 31.21 27.19 37.77
C ARG A 545 30.58 27.58 39.11
N ALA A 546 30.16 26.59 39.88
CA ALA A 546 29.49 26.72 41.16
C ALA A 546 29.80 25.45 41.97
N PRO A 547 31.06 25.27 42.41
CA PRO A 547 31.53 24.03 43.01
C PRO A 547 30.86 23.77 44.36
N SER A 548 31.06 22.56 44.90
CA SER A 548 30.65 22.28 46.28
C SER A 548 31.25 23.31 47.23
N ALA A 549 30.41 23.87 48.11
CA ALA A 549 30.90 24.52 49.31
C ALA A 549 31.76 23.52 50.10
N PRO A 550 32.89 23.96 50.71
CA PRO A 550 33.72 23.06 51.51
C PRO A 550 32.89 22.47 52.66
N GLU A 551 33.10 21.19 52.94
CA GLU A 551 32.48 20.54 54.09
C GLU A 551 33.01 21.22 55.36
N ALA A 552 32.10 21.68 56.22
CA ALA A 552 32.47 22.32 57.47
C ALA A 552 33.18 21.28 58.34
N GLU A 553 34.42 21.56 58.75
CA GLU A 553 35.13 20.66 59.66
C GLU A 553 34.30 20.44 60.93
N PRO A 554 34.28 19.22 61.50
CA PRO A 554 33.55 18.91 62.74
C PRO A 554 34.27 19.52 63.95
N GLY A 555 34.24 20.86 64.01
CA GLY A 555 35.02 21.69 64.90
C GLY A 555 34.27 22.06 66.18
N THR A 556 34.66 21.40 67.27
CA THR A 556 34.52 21.86 68.67
C THR A 556 33.10 21.89 69.24
N GLU A 557 32.87 21.02 70.24
CA GLU A 557 31.75 21.13 71.17
C GLU A 557 31.77 22.52 71.84
N SER A 558 30.67 23.27 71.71
CA SER A 558 30.49 24.52 72.48
C SER A 558 30.05 24.18 73.90
N GLU A 559 30.76 24.68 74.90
CA GLU A 559 30.38 24.49 76.31
C GLU A 559 28.95 25.01 76.59
N PRO A 560 28.17 24.37 77.50
CA PRO A 560 26.77 24.70 77.73
C PRO A 560 26.60 26.05 78.47
N GLY A 561 26.46 27.12 77.70
CA GLY A 561 26.17 28.46 78.21
C GLY A 561 24.71 28.63 78.67
N THR A 562 24.52 28.59 79.98
CA THR A 562 23.43 29.22 80.79
C THR A 562 22.05 29.39 80.13
N GLU A 563 21.10 28.55 80.55
CA GLU A 563 19.66 28.75 80.32
C GLU A 563 19.12 29.97 81.11
N PRO A 564 18.21 30.79 80.54
CA PRO A 564 17.32 31.66 81.29
C PRO A 564 16.00 30.96 81.65
N GLU A 565 15.44 31.28 82.81
CA GLU A 565 14.27 30.60 83.41
C GLU A 565 12.97 30.72 82.59
N SER A 566 12.10 29.71 82.70
CA SER A 566 10.70 29.75 82.26
C SER A 566 9.75 29.30 83.36
N ASP A 567 8.76 30.13 83.70
CA ASP A 567 7.78 29.89 84.77
C ASP A 567 6.88 28.66 84.49
N PRO A 568 6.36 27.94 85.52
CA PRO A 568 5.88 26.57 85.36
C PRO A 568 4.39 26.43 84.97
N ALA A 569 4.10 25.42 84.15
CA ALA A 569 2.76 24.88 83.92
C ALA A 569 2.53 23.58 84.76
N PRO A 570 1.28 23.26 85.17
CA PRO A 570 1.04 22.28 86.22
C PRO A 570 1.04 20.80 85.76
N LYS A 571 1.83 20.00 86.50
CA LYS A 571 1.74 18.56 86.81
C LYS A 571 0.92 17.63 85.89
N ALA A 572 1.59 16.57 85.41
CA ALA A 572 0.97 15.33 84.94
C ALA A 572 1.54 14.12 85.71
N ASP A 573 0.72 13.10 85.92
CA ASP A 573 0.98 11.86 86.67
C ASP A 573 0.19 10.70 86.00
N PRO A 574 0.57 9.41 86.15
CA PRO A 574 1.53 8.81 85.24
C PRO A 574 0.95 7.74 84.29
N LYS A 575 1.69 7.38 83.23
CA LYS A 575 1.32 6.29 82.29
C LYS A 575 1.60 4.88 82.87
N PRO A 576 0.62 3.96 82.82
CA PRO A 576 0.87 2.51 82.87
C PRO A 576 1.39 1.96 81.52
N LYS A 577 1.85 0.69 81.54
CA LYS A 577 2.23 -0.08 80.34
C LYS A 577 1.00 -0.66 79.60
N PRO A 578 1.15 -1.06 78.32
CA PRO A 578 0.10 -1.73 77.55
C PRO A 578 0.01 -3.23 77.85
N ASP A 579 -1.18 -3.81 77.65
CA ASP A 579 -1.48 -5.25 77.67
C ASP A 579 -2.79 -5.53 76.85
N PRO A 580 -3.22 -6.78 76.56
CA PRO A 580 -3.55 -7.16 75.18
C PRO A 580 -5.01 -6.98 74.69
N GLN A 581 -5.20 -7.19 73.38
CA GLN A 581 -6.52 -7.37 72.76
C GLN A 581 -7.19 -8.72 73.16
N PRO A 582 -8.51 -8.73 73.42
CA PRO A 582 -9.34 -9.93 73.47
C PRO A 582 -10.27 -10.09 72.24
N GLU A 583 -10.81 -11.30 72.08
CA GLU A 583 -11.84 -11.72 71.10
C GLU A 583 -13.27 -11.28 71.58
N ALA A 584 -14.44 -11.53 70.95
CA ALA A 584 -14.89 -12.26 69.75
C ALA A 584 -16.03 -11.42 69.07
N ALA A 585 -17.06 -11.85 68.31
CA ALA A 585 -17.66 -13.10 67.78
C ALA A 585 -18.44 -12.70 66.48
N ALA A 586 -18.73 -13.48 65.43
CA ALA A 586 -19.02 -14.91 65.17
C ALA A 586 -20.54 -15.28 65.09
N ALA A 587 -21.13 -15.15 63.89
CA ALA A 587 -22.30 -15.89 63.34
C ALA A 587 -22.53 -15.52 61.85
N GLY A 588 -22.85 -16.41 60.90
CA GLY A 588 -22.84 -17.89 60.92
C GLY A 588 -23.35 -18.54 59.61
N SER A 589 -23.10 -19.85 59.46
CA SER A 589 -23.63 -20.80 58.44
C SER A 589 -23.22 -20.68 56.95
N GLY A 590 -22.86 -21.84 56.37
CA GLY A 590 -22.48 -22.08 54.97
C GLY A 590 -21.47 -23.23 54.89
N THR A 591 -21.79 -24.35 54.22
CA THR A 591 -21.06 -25.64 54.36
C THR A 591 -20.35 -26.11 53.07
N ASP A 592 -19.53 -27.16 53.24
CA ASP A 592 -18.85 -27.97 52.20
C ASP A 592 -17.70 -27.23 51.49
N GLY A 593 -16.51 -27.79 51.20
CA GLY A 593 -16.01 -29.16 51.07
C GLY A 593 -15.25 -29.24 49.72
N THR A 594 -14.07 -29.83 49.53
CA THR A 594 -13.25 -30.80 50.30
C THR A 594 -11.81 -30.82 49.73
N ALA A 595 -10.78 -31.21 50.52
CA ALA A 595 -9.38 -31.50 50.11
C ALA A 595 -8.55 -30.30 49.56
N ALA A 596 -7.24 -30.10 49.82
CA ALA A 596 -6.06 -30.98 49.92
C ALA A 596 -5.62 -31.55 48.55
N THR A 597 -4.36 -31.49 48.09
CA THR A 597 -3.05 -31.51 48.79
C THR A 597 -1.93 -30.76 48.03
N ASP A 598 -0.84 -30.47 48.75
CA ASP A 598 0.59 -30.49 48.37
C ASP A 598 1.19 -29.64 47.21
N ALA A 599 2.15 -28.80 47.62
CA ALA A 599 3.36 -28.40 46.88
C ALA A 599 4.47 -29.49 47.11
N PRO A 600 5.72 -29.46 46.55
CA PRO A 600 6.47 -28.29 46.07
C PRO A 600 7.45 -28.49 44.88
N GLY A 601 8.24 -27.45 44.58
CA GLY A 601 9.67 -27.60 44.22
C GLY A 601 10.04 -27.42 42.73
N PRO A 602 11.03 -26.55 42.41
CA PRO A 602 11.51 -26.36 41.03
C PRO A 602 12.98 -26.81 40.79
N ALA A 603 13.27 -27.17 39.54
CA ALA A 603 14.57 -27.08 38.86
C ALA A 603 14.26 -26.71 37.38
N ALA A 604 14.97 -25.84 36.64
CA ALA A 604 16.40 -25.48 36.59
C ALA A 604 17.25 -26.47 35.77
N GLU A 605 17.47 -26.13 34.49
CA GLU A 605 18.49 -26.72 33.62
C GLU A 605 18.84 -25.69 32.51
N ASP A 606 20.11 -25.68 32.08
CA ASP A 606 20.68 -24.72 31.11
C ASP A 606 20.82 -25.35 29.70
N ALA A 607 20.91 -24.51 28.64
CA ALA A 607 21.84 -24.70 27.50
C ALA A 607 21.73 -23.60 26.41
N ASP A 608 22.84 -23.46 25.68
CA ASP A 608 23.09 -22.72 24.42
C ASP A 608 22.07 -23.06 23.29
N ASP A 609 21.96 -22.36 22.15
CA ASP A 609 23.03 -21.85 21.27
C ASP A 609 22.57 -20.66 20.39
N SER A 610 23.19 -20.43 19.22
CA SER A 610 23.48 -19.08 18.72
C SER A 610 23.08 -18.78 17.26
N ALA A 611 22.94 -17.46 17.02
CA ALA A 611 23.28 -16.72 15.81
C ALA A 611 22.47 -16.83 14.49
N ALA A 612 22.58 -15.72 13.75
CA ALA A 612 22.46 -15.52 12.30
C ALA A 612 21.08 -15.19 11.67
N GLU A 613 21.11 -14.17 10.82
CA GLU A 613 20.03 -13.72 9.93
C GLU A 613 20.09 -14.43 8.57
N ALA A 614 18.94 -14.61 7.93
CA ALA A 614 18.83 -14.71 6.48
C ALA A 614 17.48 -14.16 6.00
N ALA A 615 17.48 -13.33 4.96
CA ALA A 615 16.25 -12.85 4.31
C ALA A 615 15.70 -13.89 3.33
N ALA A 616 14.39 -13.87 3.07
CA ALA A 616 13.72 -14.74 2.11
C ALA A 616 12.66 -13.98 1.29
N ASP A 617 12.48 -14.42 0.04
CA ASP A 617 11.70 -13.76 -1.00
C ASP A 617 10.17 -13.84 -0.85
N GLY A 618 9.47 -13.00 -1.62
CA GLY A 618 8.02 -12.97 -1.71
C GLY A 618 7.40 -14.20 -2.41
N PRO A 619 6.11 -14.50 -2.17
CA PRO A 619 5.48 -15.74 -2.61
C PRO A 619 5.09 -15.73 -4.10
N ALA A 620 5.60 -16.70 -4.87
CA ALA A 620 5.11 -17.00 -6.21
C ALA A 620 3.72 -17.68 -6.16
N ALA A 621 2.80 -17.27 -7.04
CA ALA A 621 1.45 -17.81 -7.08
C ALA A 621 1.41 -19.27 -7.60
N LYS A 622 0.76 -20.17 -6.84
CA LYS A 622 0.47 -21.54 -7.29
C LYS A 622 -0.86 -21.58 -8.05
N GLY A 623 -0.83 -21.94 -9.33
CA GLY A 623 -2.03 -22.24 -10.11
C GLY A 623 -2.58 -23.64 -9.78
N SER A 624 -3.87 -23.71 -9.43
CA SER A 624 -4.55 -24.98 -9.17
C SER A 624 -5.04 -25.64 -10.47
N ALA A 625 -4.67 -26.90 -10.70
CA ALA A 625 -5.24 -27.72 -11.77
C ALA A 625 -6.42 -28.56 -11.25
N PRO A 626 -7.51 -28.73 -12.02
CA PRO A 626 -8.69 -29.48 -11.59
C PRO A 626 -8.46 -31.00 -11.58
N SER A 627 -9.09 -31.69 -10.63
CA SER A 627 -8.97 -33.14 -10.46
C SER A 627 -9.86 -33.94 -11.42
N GLY A 628 -9.26 -34.84 -12.20
CA GLY A 628 -9.99 -35.88 -12.95
C GLY A 628 -9.17 -37.16 -13.08
N LYS A 629 -9.71 -38.27 -12.58
CA LYS A 629 -9.16 -39.63 -12.77
C LYS A 629 -10.29 -40.64 -12.96
N GLY A 630 -10.14 -41.54 -13.94
CA GLY A 630 -11.12 -42.58 -14.24
C GLY A 630 -10.60 -43.65 -15.19
N ALA A 631 -9.84 -44.63 -14.66
CA ALA A 631 -9.41 -45.87 -15.31
C ALA A 631 -8.48 -45.73 -16.55
N PRO A 632 -7.92 -46.84 -17.08
CA PRO A 632 -7.05 -47.78 -16.36
C PRO A 632 -5.71 -48.07 -17.08
N ALA A 633 -4.76 -48.68 -16.37
CA ALA A 633 -3.50 -49.20 -16.94
C ALA A 633 -3.58 -50.71 -17.21
N PRO A 634 -2.83 -51.22 -18.22
CA PRO A 634 -1.73 -52.17 -17.92
C PRO A 634 -0.58 -52.12 -18.96
N PRO A 635 0.45 -53.01 -18.90
CA PRO A 635 1.24 -53.46 -17.74
C PRO A 635 2.74 -53.14 -17.90
N SER A 636 3.57 -53.46 -16.91
CA SER A 636 5.03 -53.34 -16.96
C SER A 636 5.73 -54.54 -17.64
N GLY A 637 6.87 -54.29 -18.29
CA GLY A 637 7.80 -55.30 -18.80
C GLY A 637 9.25 -54.83 -18.64
N THR A 638 10.18 -55.76 -18.42
CA THR A 638 11.59 -55.51 -18.03
C THR A 638 12.57 -55.75 -19.17
N ASP A 639 13.52 -54.81 -19.35
CA ASP A 639 14.95 -54.96 -19.77
C ASP A 639 15.34 -55.83 -21.00
N PRO A 640 16.57 -55.70 -21.57
CA PRO A 640 17.68 -54.79 -21.25
C PRO A 640 18.12 -53.90 -22.44
N ALA A 641 19.24 -53.18 -22.28
CA ALA A 641 19.90 -52.38 -23.32
C ALA A 641 20.75 -53.22 -24.31
N PRO A 642 21.22 -52.58 -25.40
CA PRO A 642 22.59 -52.78 -25.86
C PRO A 642 23.37 -51.46 -26.07
N GLU A 643 24.70 -51.56 -26.11
CA GLU A 643 25.62 -50.47 -26.51
C GLU A 643 25.54 -50.17 -28.01
N THR A 644 25.90 -48.96 -28.46
CA THR A 644 27.15 -48.71 -29.24
C THR A 644 27.34 -47.27 -29.73
N THR A 645 28.60 -46.80 -29.65
CA THR A 645 29.30 -45.81 -30.50
C THR A 645 28.69 -44.43 -30.82
N ASP A 646 29.34 -43.40 -30.30
CA ASP A 646 29.44 -42.04 -30.89
C ASP A 646 30.15 -42.06 -32.26
N PRO A 647 29.84 -41.09 -33.14
CA PRO A 647 30.78 -40.57 -34.13
C PRO A 647 30.97 -39.04 -34.02
N THR A 648 32.19 -38.61 -33.70
CA THR A 648 32.61 -37.20 -33.72
C THR A 648 32.71 -36.68 -35.17
N PRO A 649 32.26 -35.45 -35.48
CA PRO A 649 32.59 -34.79 -36.75
C PRO A 649 33.88 -33.95 -36.62
N ASP A 650 34.87 -34.23 -37.48
CA ASP A 650 36.16 -33.53 -37.50
C ASP A 650 36.08 -32.07 -37.97
N VAL A 651 37.05 -31.26 -37.50
CA VAL A 651 37.26 -29.87 -37.92
C VAL A 651 38.33 -29.80 -39.00
N VAL A 652 38.01 -29.20 -40.15
CA VAL A 652 38.97 -28.93 -41.25
C VAL A 652 39.40 -27.46 -41.21
N PRO A 653 40.72 -27.13 -41.11
CA PRO A 653 41.19 -25.76 -41.00
C PRO A 653 41.77 -25.14 -42.29
N ALA A 654 41.53 -23.84 -42.44
CA ALA A 654 42.38 -22.79 -43.04
C ALA A 654 42.93 -22.88 -44.49
N GLU A 655 42.62 -21.85 -45.28
CA GLU A 655 43.44 -21.30 -46.37
C GLU A 655 43.72 -19.80 -46.12
N GLY A 656 44.80 -19.25 -46.71
CA GLY A 656 45.13 -17.81 -46.71
C GLY A 656 45.90 -17.35 -45.46
N ALA A 657 47.23 -17.17 -45.44
CA ALA A 657 48.18 -16.44 -46.32
C ALA A 657 48.41 -14.97 -45.91
N GLU A 658 49.65 -14.51 -46.06
CA GLU A 658 50.24 -13.34 -45.39
C GLU A 658 49.74 -11.97 -45.90
N LYS A 659 49.37 -11.06 -44.99
CA LYS A 659 50.21 -9.89 -44.61
C LYS A 659 49.66 -9.08 -43.44
#